data_AF-A0A813AEQ5-F1
#
_entry.id   AF-A0A813AEQ5-F1
#
_cell.length_a   1.000
_cell.length_b   1.000
_cell.length_c   1.000
_cell.angle_alpha   90.00
_cell.angle_beta   90.00
_cell.angle_gamma   90.00
#
_symmetry.space_group_name_H-M   'P 1'
#
loop_
_entity.id
_entity.type
_entity.pdbx_description
1 polymer ?
#
loop_
_entity_poly.entity_id
_entity_poly.type
_entity_poly.pdbx_seq_one_letter_code
_entity_poly.pdbx_strand_id
1 'polypeptide(L)'
;MLHFARRTGLSAALIFIDLSAAYYAVIRETLFGKDLSSRPVHEIAEALGLDRDDLQALTHLIENEAILQQQDAPVLMRELAQEFHQQTWFVLHGDTHLISTFRGTRPGGTLADIMFNLLFGQALRRRKSSSLRSAVPSVPWGGHRSPFPRHLEGSSSAKDIPDIVYADDLCIPVVCDKASNLRSVVSAVAADTFDTLTPHALRVNLGPTKTAAIMAHTGVGSRAARHESFGVLKGRAPILPEGKGLMWLDLVARYRHLGAVVAYDGSLRADVKHRLALARNAFRDGRRRLFACKDVPLSRRAIFFKTHVLSTLTAGIGSWPALGECDWILFSGGLLGLYRQLMGLRAQGNWNLTVSQILASTGLPAADTILHVERLRFLGQLVRHGPDELWALLGWYTDYQRAVRSAGAWLLQTGGTAATLGPIEHNWERWASLMRDSPGKWKGLLKRAEAWYGCRHDLQARFDYIVRQQWGAHSQRVHGYRHPATRLATGGACSFLNHKILPKEEEFCRPLRLALQSTVFNSDQEIYDEVVSHIAPLPVLRHTVTGWMRELQNDGIRQMAADVLLVLTPEHLCTRLAGKQLEVLAPVPSFSPCLRCPLLRCPAPAAHALHFGRVDTTWRQRWKLEGVTLVPMTLADVPFSALRCYAVSVDFPAPPDDHFPLLLPALGSLKAMRKYCAW
;
A
#
# COMPACT_ATOMS: atom_id res chain seq x y z
N MET A 1 -19.22 -13.67 3.55
CA MET A 1 -20.07 -14.45 4.46
C MET A 1 -20.47 -13.67 5.72
N LEU A 2 -19.56 -13.31 6.63
CA LEU A 2 -19.93 -12.63 7.90
C LEU A 2 -20.81 -11.38 7.74
N HIS A 3 -20.54 -10.54 6.72
CA HIS A 3 -21.38 -9.37 6.41
C HIS A 3 -22.80 -9.76 6.01
N PHE A 4 -22.95 -10.81 5.19
CA PHE A 4 -24.26 -11.33 4.77
C PHE A 4 -25.05 -11.83 5.99
N ALA A 5 -24.45 -12.66 6.83
CA ALA A 5 -25.11 -13.17 8.04
C ALA A 5 -25.60 -12.03 8.96
N ARG A 6 -24.76 -11.02 9.19
CA ARG A 6 -25.16 -9.83 9.97
C ARG A 6 -26.35 -9.11 9.34
N ARG A 7 -26.37 -8.96 8.01
CA ARG A 7 -27.46 -8.29 7.27
C ARG A 7 -28.77 -9.07 7.34
N THR A 8 -28.72 -10.39 7.37
CA THR A 8 -29.90 -11.27 7.43
C THR A 8 -30.28 -11.67 8.86
N GLY A 9 -29.60 -11.15 9.88
CA GLY A 9 -29.88 -11.44 11.29
C GLY A 9 -29.36 -12.80 11.76
N LEU A 10 -28.60 -13.53 10.93
CA LEU A 10 -28.02 -14.82 11.27
C LEU A 10 -26.76 -14.65 12.12
N SER A 11 -26.58 -15.59 13.05
CA SER A 11 -25.28 -15.80 13.70
C SER A 11 -24.40 -16.65 12.78
N ALA A 12 -23.09 -16.39 12.77
CA ALA A 12 -22.18 -17.04 11.85
C ALA A 12 -20.80 -17.28 12.45
N ALA A 13 -20.11 -18.29 11.94
CA ALA A 13 -18.72 -18.57 12.30
C ALA A 13 -17.89 -19.00 11.09
N LEU A 14 -16.58 -18.86 11.23
CA LEU A 14 -15.57 -19.39 10.30
C LEU A 14 -14.70 -20.33 11.11
N ILE A 15 -14.67 -21.61 10.74
CA ILE A 15 -13.84 -22.64 11.36
C ILE A 15 -12.62 -22.83 10.47
N PHE A 16 -11.43 -22.55 10.98
CA PHE A 16 -10.17 -22.73 10.28
C PHE A 16 -9.54 -24.02 10.76
N ILE A 17 -9.12 -24.88 9.83
CA ILE A 17 -8.48 -26.17 10.10
C ILE A 17 -7.12 -26.19 9.41
N ASP A 18 -6.07 -26.44 10.20
CA ASP A 18 -4.67 -26.63 9.79
C ASP A 18 -4.33 -28.11 10.02
N LEU A 19 -3.75 -28.77 9.02
CA LEU A 19 -3.35 -30.17 9.12
C LEU A 19 -1.87 -30.29 9.53
N SER A 20 -1.57 -31.27 10.37
CA SER A 20 -0.19 -31.57 10.78
C SER A 20 0.50 -32.43 9.72
N ALA A 21 1.55 -31.89 9.09
CA ALA A 21 2.40 -32.60 8.15
C ALA A 21 1.60 -33.31 7.02
N ALA A 22 0.59 -32.63 6.46
CA ALA A 22 -0.44 -33.20 5.59
C ALA A 22 0.13 -34.06 4.45
N TYR A 23 1.10 -33.53 3.70
CA TYR A 23 1.75 -34.24 2.59
C TYR A 23 2.50 -35.49 3.00
N TYR A 24 3.02 -35.55 4.23
CA TYR A 24 3.78 -36.70 4.74
C TYR A 24 2.88 -37.75 5.40
N ALA A 25 1.65 -37.39 5.76
CA ALA A 25 0.70 -38.26 6.44
C ALA A 25 -0.14 -39.11 5.48
N VAL A 26 -0.14 -38.78 4.18
CA VAL A 26 -0.94 -39.50 3.16
C VAL A 26 -0.60 -40.98 3.12
N ILE A 27 -1.61 -41.84 3.30
CA ILE A 27 -1.51 -43.27 3.06
C ILE A 27 -1.75 -43.51 1.57
N ARG A 28 -0.71 -43.90 0.84
CA ARG A 28 -0.72 -43.92 -0.63
C ARG A 28 -1.72 -44.93 -1.19
N GLU A 29 -1.94 -46.01 -0.45
CA GLU A 29 -2.90 -47.07 -0.77
C GLU A 29 -4.34 -46.52 -0.88
N THR A 30 -4.68 -45.42 -0.18
CA THR A 30 -6.00 -44.78 -0.34
C THR A 30 -6.18 -44.09 -1.70
N LEU A 31 -5.07 -43.74 -2.37
CA LEU A 31 -5.07 -43.15 -3.71
C LEU A 31 -5.07 -44.23 -4.80
N PHE A 32 -4.21 -45.23 -4.65
CA PHE A 32 -3.87 -46.18 -5.71
C PHE A 32 -4.56 -47.55 -5.57
N GLY A 33 -4.97 -47.92 -4.35
CA GLY A 33 -5.48 -49.24 -4.00
C GLY A 33 -4.42 -50.10 -3.30
N LYS A 34 -4.73 -51.39 -3.18
CA LYS A 34 -3.86 -52.39 -2.54
C LYS A 34 -2.53 -52.60 -3.30
N ASP A 35 -1.60 -53.28 -2.64
CA ASP A 35 -0.36 -53.81 -3.21
C ASP A 35 0.65 -52.77 -3.71
N LEU A 36 0.56 -51.52 -3.23
CA LEU A 36 1.53 -50.48 -3.56
C LEU A 36 2.88 -50.66 -2.85
N SER A 37 2.86 -51.16 -1.63
CA SER A 37 4.07 -51.34 -0.82
C SER A 37 4.08 -52.73 -0.20
N SER A 38 5.28 -53.29 -0.02
CA SER A 38 5.48 -54.56 0.69
C SER A 38 5.22 -54.44 2.19
N ARG A 39 4.96 -53.23 2.69
CA ARG A 39 4.75 -52.97 4.11
C ARG A 39 3.25 -53.06 4.44
N PRO A 40 2.86 -53.79 5.48
CA PRO A 40 1.44 -53.92 5.83
C PRO A 40 0.82 -52.57 6.21
N VAL A 41 -0.41 -52.32 5.74
CA VAL A 41 -1.17 -51.08 6.03
C VAL A 41 -1.35 -50.86 7.54
N HIS A 42 -1.48 -51.93 8.33
CA HIS A 42 -1.63 -51.83 9.78
C HIS A 42 -0.39 -51.23 10.48
N GLU A 43 0.82 -51.49 9.99
CA GLU A 43 2.05 -50.87 10.52
C GLU A 43 2.09 -49.37 10.20
N ILE A 44 1.62 -48.98 9.00
CA ILE A 44 1.53 -47.58 8.58
C ILE A 44 0.49 -46.84 9.42
N ALA A 45 -0.66 -47.48 9.68
CA ALA A 45 -1.74 -46.97 10.50
C ALA A 45 -1.32 -46.79 11.97
N GLU A 46 -0.61 -47.77 12.55
CA GLU A 46 -0.06 -47.69 13.90
C GLU A 46 0.98 -46.54 14.02
N ALA A 47 1.86 -46.41 13.03
CA ALA A 47 2.80 -45.29 12.95
C ALA A 47 2.13 -43.91 12.74
N LEU A 48 0.84 -43.91 12.40
CA LEU A 48 -0.02 -42.73 12.28
C LEU A 48 -1.05 -42.65 13.43
N GLY A 49 -0.90 -43.49 14.46
CA GLY A 49 -1.74 -43.56 15.65
C GLY A 49 -3.24 -43.63 15.37
N LEU A 50 -3.62 -44.37 14.33
CA LEU A 50 -5.00 -44.72 14.05
C LEU A 50 -5.44 -45.84 15.00
N ASP A 51 -6.68 -45.76 15.50
CA ASP A 51 -7.25 -46.82 16.33
C ASP A 51 -7.84 -47.96 15.48
N ARG A 52 -8.50 -48.94 16.11
CA ARG A 52 -9.05 -50.10 15.41
C ARG A 52 -10.19 -49.74 14.47
N ASP A 53 -11.03 -48.79 14.87
CA ASP A 53 -12.19 -48.37 14.08
C ASP A 53 -11.73 -47.54 12.88
N ASP A 54 -10.74 -46.66 13.09
CA ASP A 54 -10.05 -45.94 12.03
C ASP A 54 -9.40 -46.89 11.01
N LEU A 55 -8.74 -47.96 11.49
CA LEU A 55 -8.09 -48.95 10.63
C LEU A 55 -9.12 -49.74 9.80
N GLN A 56 -10.27 -50.07 10.38
CA GLN A 56 -11.36 -50.71 9.64
C GLN A 56 -11.87 -49.81 8.52
N ALA A 57 -12.13 -48.54 8.84
CA ALA A 57 -12.55 -47.54 7.84
C ALA A 57 -11.48 -47.39 6.74
N LEU A 58 -10.21 -47.18 7.12
CA LEU A 58 -9.08 -47.07 6.19
C LEU A 58 -8.96 -48.29 5.28
N THR A 59 -9.10 -49.49 5.82
CA THR A 59 -9.05 -50.73 5.05
C THR A 59 -10.14 -50.71 3.97
N HIS A 60 -11.40 -50.44 4.36
CA HIS A 60 -12.50 -50.29 3.41
C HIS A 60 -12.19 -49.26 2.31
N LEU A 61 -11.56 -48.13 2.65
CA LEU A 61 -11.16 -47.13 1.66
C LEU A 61 -10.17 -47.67 0.62
N ILE A 62 -9.18 -48.43 1.08
CA ILE A 62 -8.14 -49.00 0.21
C ILE A 62 -8.72 -50.11 -0.68
N GLU A 63 -9.59 -50.96 -0.14
CA GLU A 63 -10.08 -52.13 -0.87
C GLU A 63 -11.17 -51.77 -1.88
N ASN A 64 -12.07 -50.87 -1.50
CA ASN A 64 -13.31 -50.63 -2.24
C ASN A 64 -13.38 -49.22 -2.86
N GLU A 65 -12.59 -48.27 -2.35
CA GLU A 65 -12.76 -46.85 -2.64
C GLU A 65 -11.46 -46.10 -2.95
N ALA A 66 -10.51 -46.79 -3.58
CA ALA A 66 -9.27 -46.16 -4.02
C ALA A 66 -9.56 -45.00 -5.00
N ILE A 67 -9.10 -43.80 -4.65
CA ILE A 67 -9.56 -42.55 -5.27
C ILE A 67 -9.35 -42.52 -6.79
N LEU A 68 -8.18 -42.94 -7.28
CA LEU A 68 -7.89 -42.89 -8.72
C LEU A 68 -8.70 -43.90 -9.53
N GLN A 69 -9.16 -44.98 -8.91
CA GLN A 69 -10.04 -45.95 -9.55
C GLN A 69 -11.47 -45.41 -9.68
N GLN A 70 -11.88 -44.51 -8.78
CA GLN A 70 -13.21 -43.88 -8.79
C GLN A 70 -13.34 -42.67 -9.74
N GLN A 71 -12.24 -42.15 -10.28
CA GLN A 71 -12.21 -40.90 -11.04
C GLN A 71 -12.03 -41.11 -12.56
N ASP A 72 -12.27 -42.33 -13.06
CA ASP A 72 -12.11 -42.70 -14.48
C ASP A 72 -10.76 -42.26 -15.09
N ALA A 73 -9.70 -42.23 -14.28
CA ALA A 73 -8.40 -41.75 -14.70
C ALA A 73 -7.81 -42.67 -15.79
N PRO A 74 -7.24 -42.12 -16.88
CA PRO A 74 -6.60 -42.92 -17.93
C PRO A 74 -5.59 -43.90 -17.36
N VAL A 75 -5.57 -45.13 -17.88
CA VAL A 75 -4.71 -46.22 -17.38
C VAL A 75 -3.25 -45.75 -17.24
N LEU A 76 -2.68 -45.17 -18.31
CA LEU A 76 -1.30 -44.67 -18.29
C LEU A 76 -1.04 -43.67 -17.15
N MET A 77 -1.99 -42.79 -16.84
CA MET A 77 -1.82 -41.81 -15.76
C MET A 77 -1.85 -42.47 -14.38
N ARG A 78 -2.67 -43.51 -14.21
CA ARG A 78 -2.70 -44.31 -12.98
C ARG A 78 -1.38 -45.06 -12.78
N GLU A 79 -0.91 -45.76 -13.81
CA GLU A 79 0.36 -46.49 -13.77
C GLU A 79 1.55 -45.55 -13.47
N LEU A 80 1.63 -44.40 -14.17
CA LEU A 80 2.68 -43.42 -13.92
C LEU A 80 2.58 -42.85 -12.50
N ALA A 81 1.39 -42.45 -12.05
CA ALA A 81 1.25 -41.90 -10.70
C ALA A 81 1.60 -42.95 -9.64
N GLN A 82 1.27 -44.22 -9.88
CA GLN A 82 1.62 -45.33 -9.02
C GLN A 82 3.15 -45.52 -8.95
N GLU A 83 3.82 -45.62 -10.10
CA GLU A 83 5.28 -45.79 -10.21
C GLU A 83 6.04 -44.68 -9.45
N PHE A 84 5.61 -43.43 -9.60
CA PHE A 84 6.21 -42.28 -8.90
C PHE A 84 6.10 -42.36 -7.36
N HIS A 85 5.18 -43.17 -6.83
CA HIS A 85 4.88 -43.27 -5.40
C HIS A 85 5.21 -44.64 -4.78
N GLN A 86 5.53 -45.67 -5.57
CA GLN A 86 5.89 -47.00 -5.06
C GLN A 86 7.25 -47.00 -4.34
N GLN A 87 8.33 -46.53 -4.99
CA GLN A 87 9.70 -46.68 -4.50
C GLN A 87 10.39 -45.33 -4.21
N THR A 88 9.81 -44.56 -3.30
CA THR A 88 10.35 -43.24 -2.93
C THR A 88 11.36 -43.35 -1.78
N TRP A 89 12.51 -42.67 -1.90
CA TRP A 89 13.61 -42.72 -0.94
C TRP A 89 14.31 -41.36 -0.81
N PHE A 90 15.09 -41.18 0.26
CA PHE A 90 16.01 -40.05 0.43
C PHE A 90 17.29 -40.45 1.17
N VAL A 91 18.31 -39.58 1.13
CA VAL A 91 19.56 -39.69 1.88
C VAL A 91 19.83 -38.36 2.56
N LEU A 92 20.29 -38.37 3.81
CA LEU A 92 20.70 -37.15 4.51
C LEU A 92 22.13 -36.76 4.09
N HIS A 93 22.42 -35.46 4.05
CA HIS A 93 23.76 -35.00 3.70
C HIS A 93 24.80 -35.53 4.71
N GLY A 94 25.80 -36.24 4.21
CA GLY A 94 26.83 -36.89 5.04
C GLY A 94 26.49 -38.33 5.47
N ASP A 95 25.32 -38.83 5.09
CA ASP A 95 24.90 -40.20 5.36
C ASP A 95 25.11 -41.09 4.12
N THR A 96 25.31 -42.40 4.35
CA THR A 96 25.48 -43.40 3.28
C THR A 96 24.27 -44.32 3.14
N HIS A 97 23.30 -44.22 4.05
CA HIS A 97 22.13 -45.08 4.07
C HIS A 97 20.97 -44.48 3.28
N LEU A 98 20.42 -45.29 2.36
CA LEU A 98 19.17 -45.00 1.67
C LEU A 98 17.99 -45.25 2.61
N ILE A 99 17.16 -44.23 2.82
CA ILE A 99 15.95 -44.32 3.63
C ILE A 99 14.75 -44.39 2.69
N SER A 100 14.13 -45.57 2.61
CA SER A 100 12.87 -45.78 1.89
C SER A 100 11.68 -45.18 2.64
N THR A 101 10.74 -44.62 1.90
CA THR A 101 9.51 -44.02 2.43
C THR A 101 8.30 -44.76 1.91
N PHE A 102 7.35 -45.05 2.81
CA PHE A 102 6.16 -45.86 2.52
C PHE A 102 4.86 -45.05 2.57
N ARG A 103 4.94 -43.75 2.92
CA ARG A 103 3.80 -42.84 3.01
C ARG A 103 4.15 -41.45 2.51
N GLY A 104 3.13 -40.64 2.28
CA GLY A 104 3.23 -39.27 1.80
C GLY A 104 3.35 -39.15 0.28
N THR A 105 3.11 -37.94 -0.24
CA THR A 105 3.14 -37.62 -1.68
C THR A 105 4.42 -36.90 -2.12
N ARG A 106 5.46 -36.87 -1.28
CA ARG A 106 6.77 -36.20 -1.49
C ARG A 106 6.65 -34.71 -1.85
N PRO A 107 6.68 -33.79 -0.87
CA PRO A 107 6.71 -32.35 -1.13
C PRO A 107 7.81 -31.94 -2.11
N GLY A 108 7.48 -31.03 -3.02
CA GLY A 108 8.38 -30.60 -4.11
C GLY A 108 8.39 -31.53 -5.33
N GLY A 109 7.73 -32.69 -5.27
CA GLY A 109 7.43 -33.52 -6.44
C GLY A 109 6.35 -32.91 -7.33
N THR A 110 6.44 -33.11 -8.64
CA THR A 110 5.51 -32.52 -9.64
C THR A 110 4.06 -32.99 -9.48
N LEU A 111 3.85 -34.21 -8.97
CA LEU A 111 2.51 -34.80 -8.77
C LEU A 111 1.99 -34.65 -7.33
N ALA A 112 2.83 -34.22 -6.39
CA ALA A 112 2.54 -34.26 -4.96
C ALA A 112 1.26 -33.49 -4.59
N ASP A 113 1.16 -32.26 -5.10
CA ASP A 113 0.04 -31.35 -4.86
C ASP A 113 -1.25 -31.88 -5.49
N ILE A 114 -1.17 -32.47 -6.68
CA ILE A 114 -2.34 -33.03 -7.38
C ILE A 114 -2.88 -34.22 -6.57
N MET A 115 -2.00 -35.16 -6.20
CA MET A 115 -2.40 -36.35 -5.45
C MET A 115 -2.98 -35.99 -4.08
N PHE A 116 -2.35 -35.05 -3.36
CA PHE A 116 -2.87 -34.58 -2.09
C PHE A 116 -4.25 -33.93 -2.24
N ASN A 117 -4.43 -33.04 -3.22
CA ASN A 117 -5.71 -32.36 -3.43
C ASN A 117 -6.83 -33.33 -3.85
N LEU A 118 -6.53 -34.38 -4.61
CA LEU A 118 -7.50 -35.44 -4.94
C LEU A 118 -7.96 -36.17 -3.69
N LEU A 119 -7.03 -36.59 -2.82
CA LEU A 119 -7.34 -37.23 -1.56
C LEU A 119 -8.14 -36.33 -0.64
N PHE A 120 -7.67 -35.10 -0.44
CA PHE A 120 -8.32 -34.17 0.47
C PHE A 120 -9.72 -33.80 -0.01
N GLY A 121 -9.89 -33.58 -1.33
CA GLY A 121 -11.19 -33.32 -1.94
C GLY A 121 -12.18 -34.48 -1.75
N GLN A 122 -11.73 -35.73 -1.93
CA GLN A 122 -12.59 -36.90 -1.74
C GLN A 122 -12.93 -37.13 -0.27
N ALA A 123 -11.97 -36.92 0.64
CA ALA A 123 -12.21 -36.97 2.08
C ALA A 123 -13.32 -35.97 2.46
N LEU A 124 -13.20 -34.70 2.07
CA LEU A 124 -14.19 -33.66 2.44
C LEU A 124 -15.60 -33.90 1.89
N ARG A 125 -15.75 -34.63 0.77
CA ARG A 125 -17.06 -35.02 0.22
C ARG A 125 -17.81 -36.02 1.09
N ARG A 126 -17.13 -36.70 2.01
CA ARG A 126 -17.71 -37.75 2.87
C ARG A 126 -18.38 -37.22 4.14
N ARG A 127 -18.28 -35.92 4.44
CA ARG A 127 -18.97 -35.33 5.60
C ARG A 127 -20.47 -35.58 5.54
N LYS A 128 -21.07 -35.88 6.70
CA LYS A 128 -22.48 -36.30 6.84
C LYS A 128 -23.39 -35.09 6.55
N SER A 129 -23.68 -34.86 5.26
CA SER A 129 -24.26 -33.61 4.76
C SER A 129 -25.72 -33.35 5.16
N SER A 130 -26.46 -34.37 5.61
CA SER A 130 -27.90 -34.25 5.84
C SER A 130 -28.26 -33.63 7.20
N SER A 131 -27.60 -34.01 8.30
CA SER A 131 -27.92 -33.53 9.65
C SER A 131 -27.41 -32.11 9.93
N LEU A 132 -26.33 -31.70 9.26
CA LEU A 132 -25.71 -30.38 9.38
C LEU A 132 -26.04 -29.46 8.20
N ARG A 133 -27.00 -29.84 7.36
CA ARG A 133 -27.38 -29.07 6.16
C ARG A 133 -27.77 -27.62 6.46
N SER A 134 -28.47 -27.41 7.58
CA SER A 134 -28.91 -26.08 8.05
C SER A 134 -27.76 -25.18 8.51
N ALA A 135 -26.58 -25.75 8.81
CA ALA A 135 -25.40 -24.98 9.15
C ALA A 135 -24.70 -24.40 7.92
N VAL A 136 -24.93 -24.98 6.74
CA VAL A 136 -24.33 -24.52 5.47
C VAL A 136 -24.99 -23.19 5.06
N PRO A 137 -24.22 -22.11 4.89
CA PRO A 137 -24.79 -20.82 4.50
C PRO A 137 -25.38 -20.89 3.10
N SER A 138 -26.66 -20.55 2.98
CA SER A 138 -27.34 -20.44 1.68
C SER A 138 -27.66 -18.98 1.37
N VAL A 139 -27.18 -18.48 0.23
CA VAL A 139 -27.23 -17.07 -0.15
C VAL A 139 -28.15 -16.90 -1.36
N PRO A 140 -29.19 -16.04 -1.29
CA PRO A 140 -30.03 -15.76 -2.45
C PRO A 140 -29.22 -15.18 -3.61
N TRP A 141 -29.41 -15.72 -4.82
CA TRP A 141 -28.68 -15.35 -6.02
C TRP A 141 -29.58 -15.36 -7.26
N GLY A 142 -29.64 -14.22 -7.95
CA GLY A 142 -30.40 -14.04 -9.19
C GLY A 142 -29.69 -14.52 -10.47
N GLY A 143 -28.66 -15.37 -10.37
CA GLY A 143 -27.95 -15.91 -11.54
C GLY A 143 -27.00 -14.93 -12.26
N HIS A 144 -26.89 -13.69 -11.79
CA HIS A 144 -26.11 -12.65 -12.45
C HIS A 144 -24.74 -12.45 -11.80
N ARG A 145 -23.66 -12.51 -12.59
CA ARG A 145 -22.27 -12.30 -12.14
C ARG A 145 -21.93 -10.81 -12.14
N SER A 146 -22.43 -10.10 -11.12
CA SER A 146 -22.18 -8.67 -10.90
C SER A 146 -22.02 -8.37 -9.42
N PRO A 147 -21.15 -7.42 -9.02
CA PRO A 147 -21.16 -6.89 -7.66
C PRO A 147 -22.46 -6.12 -7.36
N PHE A 148 -23.16 -5.64 -8.39
CA PHE A 148 -24.35 -4.81 -8.32
C PHE A 148 -25.55 -5.64 -8.82
N PRO A 149 -26.18 -6.44 -7.95
CA PRO A 149 -27.35 -7.21 -8.36
C PRO A 149 -28.48 -6.24 -8.72
N ARG A 150 -29.16 -6.50 -9.84
CA ARG A 150 -30.45 -5.89 -10.11
C ARG A 150 -31.48 -6.46 -9.14
N HIS A 151 -32.53 -5.70 -8.82
CA HIS A 151 -33.60 -6.15 -7.91
C HIS A 151 -34.04 -7.58 -8.25
N LEU A 152 -34.23 -8.41 -7.20
CA LEU A 152 -34.66 -9.81 -7.28
C LEU A 152 -36.14 -9.87 -7.72
N GLU A 153 -36.43 -9.48 -8.96
CA GLU A 153 -37.75 -9.65 -9.58
C GLU A 153 -37.73 -10.97 -10.37
N GLY A 154 -37.96 -12.08 -9.68
CA GLY A 154 -37.98 -13.44 -10.23
C GLY A 154 -37.63 -14.51 -9.21
N SER A 155 -37.86 -15.78 -9.55
CA SER A 155 -37.53 -16.95 -8.71
C SER A 155 -36.02 -16.97 -8.40
N SER A 156 -35.65 -16.47 -7.21
CA SER A 156 -34.26 -16.43 -6.76
C SER A 156 -33.83 -17.85 -6.36
N SER A 157 -32.92 -18.45 -7.12
CA SER A 157 -32.20 -19.63 -6.65
C SER A 157 -31.31 -19.26 -5.45
N ALA A 158 -31.19 -20.14 -4.47
CA ALA A 158 -30.20 -19.98 -3.41
C ALA A 158 -28.91 -20.73 -3.81
N LYS A 159 -27.76 -20.18 -3.42
CA LYS A 159 -26.45 -20.81 -3.60
C LYS A 159 -25.86 -21.13 -2.23
N ASP A 160 -25.50 -22.39 -2.04
CA ASP A 160 -24.75 -22.79 -0.86
C ASP A 160 -23.32 -22.31 -0.97
N ILE A 161 -22.80 -21.78 0.13
CA ILE A 161 -21.41 -21.37 0.22
C ILE A 161 -20.58 -22.60 0.64
N PRO A 162 -19.74 -23.14 -0.25
CA PRO A 162 -18.92 -24.29 0.07
C PRO A 162 -17.79 -23.89 1.01
N ASP A 163 -17.12 -24.92 1.50
CA ASP A 163 -15.84 -24.79 2.16
C ASP A 163 -14.80 -24.15 1.25
N ILE A 164 -13.94 -23.34 1.87
CA ILE A 164 -12.84 -22.67 1.20
C ILE A 164 -11.59 -23.50 1.47
N VAL A 165 -11.05 -24.12 0.42
CA VAL A 165 -9.89 -25.00 0.49
C VAL A 165 -8.76 -24.44 -0.35
N TYR A 166 -7.55 -24.38 0.23
CA TYR A 166 -6.33 -24.07 -0.49
C TYR A 166 -5.21 -24.98 0.01
N ALA A 167 -4.83 -25.99 -0.79
CA ALA A 167 -3.98 -27.08 -0.33
C ALA A 167 -4.54 -27.69 0.98
N ASP A 168 -3.78 -27.68 2.06
CA ASP A 168 -4.15 -28.19 3.38
C ASP A 168 -4.85 -27.16 4.29
N ASP A 169 -4.89 -25.88 3.89
CA ASP A 169 -5.65 -24.84 4.58
C ASP A 169 -7.15 -24.97 4.27
N LEU A 170 -7.96 -25.25 5.30
CA LEU A 170 -9.42 -25.36 5.20
C LEU A 170 -10.12 -24.28 6.02
N CYS A 171 -11.12 -23.63 5.44
CA CYS A 171 -12.02 -22.69 6.10
C CYS A 171 -13.48 -23.06 5.84
N ILE A 172 -14.20 -23.40 6.90
CA ILE A 172 -15.60 -23.82 6.86
C ILE A 172 -16.49 -22.67 7.34
N PRO A 173 -17.30 -22.05 6.47
CA PRO A 173 -18.28 -21.07 6.88
C PRO A 173 -19.53 -21.77 7.43
N VAL A 174 -20.02 -21.33 8.58
CA VAL A 174 -21.26 -21.86 9.20
C VAL A 174 -22.19 -20.74 9.62
N VAL A 175 -23.50 -21.00 9.59
CA VAL A 175 -24.54 -20.09 10.06
C VAL A 175 -25.54 -20.79 10.97
N CYS A 176 -26.27 -20.02 11.78
CA CYS A 176 -27.44 -20.48 12.51
C CYS A 176 -28.39 -19.31 12.83
N ASP A 177 -29.68 -19.62 12.96
CA ASP A 177 -30.71 -18.59 13.21
C ASP A 177 -30.65 -18.02 14.62
N LYS A 178 -30.35 -18.87 15.62
CA LYS A 178 -30.30 -18.49 17.04
C LYS A 178 -28.86 -18.37 17.51
N ALA A 179 -28.51 -17.23 18.12
CA ALA A 179 -27.17 -16.98 18.64
C ALA A 179 -26.71 -18.01 19.68
N SER A 180 -27.63 -18.54 20.50
CA SER A 180 -27.34 -19.59 21.49
C SER A 180 -26.85 -20.90 20.87
N ASN A 181 -27.21 -21.17 19.62
CA ASN A 181 -26.89 -22.42 18.95
C ASN A 181 -25.55 -22.35 18.21
N LEU A 182 -24.96 -21.16 18.05
CA LEU A 182 -23.76 -21.02 17.22
C LEU A 182 -22.61 -21.88 17.73
N ARG A 183 -22.43 -21.97 19.06
CA ARG A 183 -21.40 -22.81 19.67
C ARG A 183 -21.62 -24.28 19.34
N SER A 184 -22.82 -24.81 19.56
CA SER A 184 -23.10 -26.23 19.32
C SER A 184 -23.00 -26.59 17.84
N VAL A 185 -23.40 -25.69 16.95
CA VAL A 185 -23.22 -25.85 15.50
C VAL A 185 -21.73 -25.90 15.13
N VAL A 186 -20.91 -24.98 15.66
CA VAL A 186 -19.46 -24.99 15.45
C VAL A 186 -18.83 -26.29 15.97
N SER A 187 -19.22 -26.71 17.17
CA SER A 187 -18.77 -27.98 17.78
C SER A 187 -19.11 -29.19 16.90
N ALA A 188 -20.35 -29.27 16.40
CA ALA A 188 -20.82 -30.39 15.60
C ALA A 188 -20.15 -30.44 14.21
N VAL A 189 -20.03 -29.29 13.53
CA VAL A 189 -19.37 -29.20 12.22
C VAL A 189 -17.87 -29.51 12.33
N ALA A 190 -17.21 -29.06 13.40
CA ALA A 190 -15.81 -29.38 13.64
C ALA A 190 -15.64 -30.89 13.94
N ALA A 191 -16.50 -31.49 14.76
CA ALA A 191 -16.48 -32.93 15.06
C ALA A 191 -16.65 -33.77 13.78
N ASP A 192 -17.70 -33.49 13.00
CA ASP A 192 -17.96 -34.19 11.73
C ASP A 192 -16.80 -34.06 10.74
N THR A 193 -16.15 -32.90 10.71
CA THR A 193 -14.94 -32.72 9.88
C THR A 193 -13.77 -33.54 10.41
N PHE A 194 -13.55 -33.61 11.72
CA PHE A 194 -12.45 -34.38 12.31
C PHE A 194 -12.65 -35.88 12.08
N ASP A 195 -13.88 -36.36 12.26
CA ASP A 195 -14.28 -37.75 11.99
C ASP A 195 -14.07 -38.13 10.53
N THR A 196 -14.29 -37.19 9.62
CA THR A 196 -14.08 -37.40 8.18
C THR A 196 -12.59 -37.46 7.81
N LEU A 197 -11.74 -36.69 8.49
CA LEU A 197 -10.32 -36.59 8.17
C LEU A 197 -9.48 -37.71 8.80
N THR A 198 -9.89 -38.20 9.96
CA THR A 198 -9.14 -39.19 10.75
C THR A 198 -8.87 -40.50 9.99
N PRO A 199 -9.86 -41.14 9.29
CA PRO A 199 -9.62 -42.37 8.53
C PRO A 199 -8.61 -42.24 7.39
N HIS A 200 -8.33 -41.01 6.95
CA HIS A 200 -7.31 -40.71 5.94
C HIS A 200 -5.93 -40.39 6.54
N ALA A 201 -5.77 -40.59 7.85
CA ALA A 201 -4.61 -40.17 8.64
C ALA A 201 -4.31 -38.67 8.59
N LEU A 202 -5.30 -37.84 8.23
CA LEU A 202 -5.15 -36.39 8.19
C LEU A 202 -5.42 -35.81 9.58
N ARG A 203 -4.33 -35.61 10.34
CA ARG A 203 -4.40 -35.12 11.72
C ARG A 203 -4.56 -33.61 11.78
N VAL A 204 -5.56 -33.17 12.54
CA VAL A 204 -5.82 -31.76 12.80
C VAL A 204 -4.86 -31.18 13.83
N ASN A 205 -4.30 -30.00 13.54
CA ASN A 205 -3.37 -29.28 14.40
C ASN A 205 -4.13 -28.25 15.26
N LEU A 206 -4.51 -28.62 16.48
CA LEU A 206 -5.24 -27.71 17.38
C LEU A 206 -4.34 -26.60 17.93
N GLY A 207 -4.88 -25.38 17.95
CA GLY A 207 -4.25 -24.25 18.61
C GLY A 207 -4.74 -22.91 18.05
N PRO A 208 -4.57 -21.81 18.80
CA PRO A 208 -5.22 -20.53 18.50
C PRO A 208 -4.70 -19.87 17.21
N THR A 209 -3.53 -20.28 16.73
CA THR A 209 -2.93 -19.83 15.47
C THR A 209 -2.94 -20.90 14.37
N LYS A 210 -3.52 -22.06 14.68
CA LYS A 210 -3.63 -23.25 13.85
C LYS A 210 -5.12 -23.56 13.67
N THR A 211 -5.64 -24.66 14.17
CA THR A 211 -7.07 -24.92 14.09
C THR A 211 -7.83 -24.14 15.17
N ALA A 212 -8.65 -23.17 14.73
CA ALA A 212 -9.42 -22.26 15.58
C ALA A 212 -10.68 -21.75 14.86
N ALA A 213 -11.62 -21.16 15.59
CA ALA A 213 -12.82 -20.55 15.00
C ALA A 213 -12.99 -19.08 15.38
N ILE A 214 -13.56 -18.32 14.45
CA ILE A 214 -14.09 -16.97 14.70
C ILE A 214 -15.61 -17.05 14.75
N MET A 215 -16.23 -16.49 15.80
CA MET A 215 -17.69 -16.47 15.97
C MET A 215 -18.26 -15.05 16.01
N ALA A 216 -19.23 -14.78 15.14
CA ALA A 216 -20.01 -13.55 15.08
C ALA A 216 -21.47 -13.83 15.50
N HIS A 217 -21.77 -13.51 16.75
CA HIS A 217 -23.12 -13.64 17.30
C HIS A 217 -23.99 -12.45 16.88
N THR A 218 -25.17 -12.72 16.32
CA THR A 218 -26.15 -11.72 15.88
C THR A 218 -27.54 -12.07 16.44
N GLY A 219 -28.39 -11.06 16.64
CA GLY A 219 -29.78 -11.26 17.04
C GLY A 219 -30.02 -11.34 18.55
N VAL A 220 -31.24 -11.75 18.91
CA VAL A 220 -31.70 -11.84 20.30
C VAL A 220 -30.89 -12.91 21.05
N GLY A 221 -30.51 -12.62 22.30
CA GLY A 221 -29.70 -13.53 23.11
C GLY A 221 -28.20 -13.54 22.76
N SER A 222 -27.75 -12.77 21.77
CA SER A 222 -26.34 -12.72 21.35
C SER A 222 -25.35 -12.33 22.45
N ARG A 223 -25.74 -11.43 23.36
CA ARG A 223 -24.90 -11.05 24.51
C ARG A 223 -24.69 -12.21 25.48
N ALA A 224 -25.75 -12.96 25.79
CA ALA A 224 -25.69 -14.12 26.67
C ALA A 224 -24.87 -15.25 26.03
N ALA A 225 -25.11 -15.56 24.75
CA ALA A 225 -24.35 -16.57 24.00
C ALA A 225 -22.85 -16.21 23.87
N ARG A 226 -22.54 -14.93 23.69
CA ARG A 226 -21.15 -14.44 23.69
C ARG A 226 -20.52 -14.57 25.08
N HIS A 227 -21.25 -14.27 26.15
CA HIS A 227 -20.77 -14.45 27.52
C HIS A 227 -20.54 -15.94 27.85
N GLU A 228 -21.41 -16.83 27.42
CA GLU A 228 -21.21 -18.29 27.53
C GLU A 228 -19.91 -18.71 26.82
N SER A 229 -19.75 -18.33 25.55
CA SER A 229 -18.61 -18.76 24.73
C SER A 229 -17.27 -18.17 25.19
N PHE A 230 -17.21 -16.88 25.48
CA PHE A 230 -15.95 -16.18 25.77
C PHE A 230 -15.70 -15.91 27.27
N GLY A 231 -16.76 -15.86 28.08
CA GLY A 231 -16.67 -15.69 29.53
C GLY A 231 -16.61 -17.03 30.26
N VAL A 232 -17.70 -17.81 30.19
CA VAL A 232 -17.85 -19.08 30.92
C VAL A 232 -16.89 -20.15 30.39
N LEU A 233 -16.89 -20.38 29.07
CA LEU A 233 -16.02 -21.36 28.42
C LEU A 233 -14.62 -20.82 28.09
N LYS A 234 -14.33 -19.57 28.51
CA LYS A 234 -13.02 -18.90 28.36
C LYS A 234 -12.50 -18.91 26.91
N GLY A 235 -13.39 -18.74 25.94
CA GLY A 235 -13.03 -18.66 24.52
C GLY A 235 -12.68 -20.02 23.94
N ARG A 236 -13.32 -21.10 24.38
CA ARG A 236 -13.15 -22.44 23.80
C ARG A 236 -14.50 -23.10 23.56
N ALA A 237 -14.60 -23.90 22.50
CA ALA A 237 -15.77 -24.73 22.21
C ALA A 237 -15.40 -26.22 22.38
N PRO A 238 -16.23 -27.02 23.09
CA PRO A 238 -15.99 -28.46 23.21
C PRO A 238 -16.31 -29.14 21.87
N ILE A 239 -15.43 -30.01 21.39
CA ILE A 239 -15.66 -30.88 20.23
C ILE A 239 -15.66 -32.32 20.74
N LEU A 240 -16.61 -33.13 20.27
CA LEU A 240 -16.71 -34.55 20.58
C LEU A 240 -16.71 -35.35 19.28
N PRO A 241 -15.55 -35.58 18.65
CA PRO A 241 -15.44 -36.48 17.51
C PRO A 241 -15.68 -37.93 17.95
N GLU A 242 -16.19 -38.75 17.04
CA GLU A 242 -16.34 -40.20 17.23
C GLU A 242 -14.96 -40.82 17.54
N GLY A 243 -14.87 -41.67 18.57
CA GLY A 243 -13.64 -42.40 18.92
C GLY A 243 -12.48 -41.60 19.57
N LYS A 244 -12.51 -40.25 19.57
CA LYS A 244 -11.37 -39.43 20.07
C LYS A 244 -11.58 -38.71 21.40
N GLY A 245 -12.79 -38.81 21.98
CA GLY A 245 -13.11 -38.17 23.26
C GLY A 245 -13.22 -36.64 23.18
N LEU A 246 -13.28 -35.97 24.35
CA LEU A 246 -13.47 -34.52 24.41
C LEU A 246 -12.21 -33.75 23.97
N MET A 247 -12.37 -32.93 22.95
CA MET A 247 -11.37 -31.98 22.46
C MET A 247 -11.86 -30.52 22.63
N TRP A 248 -10.95 -29.55 22.54
CA TRP A 248 -11.27 -28.14 22.68
C TRP A 248 -10.80 -27.34 21.46
N LEU A 249 -11.70 -26.57 20.87
CA LEU A 249 -11.41 -25.62 19.79
C LEU A 249 -11.26 -24.22 20.34
N ASP A 250 -10.16 -23.55 20.02
CA ASP A 250 -9.97 -22.14 20.39
C ASP A 250 -10.90 -21.22 19.60
N LEU A 251 -11.58 -20.33 20.32
CA LEU A 251 -12.41 -19.27 19.78
C LEU A 251 -11.64 -17.95 19.82
N VAL A 252 -11.26 -17.44 18.65
CA VAL A 252 -10.38 -16.28 18.53
C VAL A 252 -11.12 -15.06 17.98
N ALA A 253 -10.70 -13.87 18.40
CA ALA A 253 -11.27 -12.62 17.89
C ALA A 253 -10.79 -12.31 16.45
N ARG A 254 -9.61 -12.80 16.09
CA ARG A 254 -8.97 -12.61 14.79
C ARG A 254 -8.12 -13.83 14.44
N TYR A 255 -8.04 -14.14 13.16
CA TYR A 255 -7.30 -15.29 12.64
C TYR A 255 -6.56 -14.90 11.36
N ARG A 256 -5.36 -15.47 11.15
CA ARG A 256 -4.57 -15.25 9.94
C ARG A 256 -4.76 -16.44 9.02
N HIS A 257 -5.38 -16.23 7.87
CA HIS A 257 -5.64 -17.27 6.87
C HIS A 257 -5.12 -16.81 5.50
N LEU A 258 -4.29 -17.65 4.85
CA LEU A 258 -3.69 -17.37 3.54
C LEU A 258 -3.03 -15.97 3.44
N GLY A 259 -2.41 -15.54 4.55
CA GLY A 259 -1.73 -14.24 4.64
C GLY A 259 -2.64 -13.02 4.88
N ALA A 260 -3.96 -13.17 4.94
CA ALA A 260 -4.90 -12.12 5.34
C ALA A 260 -5.34 -12.32 6.80
N VAL A 261 -5.68 -11.23 7.49
CA VAL A 261 -6.23 -11.28 8.86
C VAL A 261 -7.73 -11.03 8.83
N VAL A 262 -8.50 -12.01 9.27
CA VAL A 262 -9.96 -11.94 9.41
C VAL A 262 -10.31 -11.66 10.87
N ALA A 263 -11.28 -10.77 11.12
CA ALA A 263 -11.78 -10.45 12.45
C ALA A 263 -13.29 -10.75 12.54
N TYR A 264 -13.78 -11.11 13.74
CA TYR A 264 -15.19 -11.48 13.96
C TYR A 264 -16.18 -10.37 13.58
N ASP A 265 -15.76 -9.12 13.71
CA ASP A 265 -16.60 -7.94 13.45
C ASP A 265 -16.55 -7.48 11.98
N GLY A 266 -15.64 -8.03 11.19
CA GLY A 266 -15.32 -7.60 9.83
C GLY A 266 -14.36 -6.41 9.75
N SER A 267 -13.74 -5.98 10.85
CA SER A 267 -12.79 -4.86 10.85
C SER A 267 -11.51 -5.21 10.07
N LEU A 268 -11.09 -4.30 9.18
CA LEU A 268 -9.84 -4.44 8.44
C LEU A 268 -8.61 -3.90 9.18
N ARG A 269 -8.78 -3.27 10.34
CA ARG A 269 -7.67 -2.66 11.09
C ARG A 269 -6.52 -3.63 11.36
N ALA A 270 -6.84 -4.88 11.71
CA ALA A 270 -5.84 -5.90 11.97
C ALA A 270 -5.08 -6.29 10.68
N ASP A 271 -5.77 -6.42 9.55
CA ASP A 271 -5.17 -6.73 8.26
C ASP A 271 -4.31 -5.56 7.75
N VAL A 272 -4.78 -4.32 7.84
CA VAL A 272 -4.00 -3.12 7.51
C VAL A 272 -2.69 -3.07 8.30
N LYS A 273 -2.74 -3.29 9.61
CA LYS A 273 -1.53 -3.36 10.46
C LYS A 273 -0.60 -4.49 10.03
N HIS A 274 -1.16 -5.66 9.73
CA HIS A 274 -0.39 -6.82 9.31
C HIS A 274 0.34 -6.57 7.99
N ARG A 275 -0.37 -6.08 6.96
CA ARG A 275 0.21 -5.76 5.63
C ARG A 275 1.31 -4.71 5.74
N LEU A 276 1.09 -3.65 6.53
CA LEU A 276 2.12 -2.64 6.78
C LEU A 276 3.33 -3.22 7.52
N ALA A 277 3.14 -4.14 8.46
CA ALA A 277 4.25 -4.81 9.14
C ALA A 277 5.07 -5.69 8.19
N LEU A 278 4.41 -6.46 7.31
CA LEU A 278 5.09 -7.24 6.26
C LEU A 278 5.92 -6.34 5.35
N ALA A 279 5.33 -5.23 4.87
CA ALA A 279 6.03 -4.27 4.04
C ALA A 279 7.22 -3.61 4.76
N ARG A 280 7.09 -3.28 6.05
CA ARG A 280 8.20 -2.76 6.86
C ARG A 280 9.33 -3.77 7.01
N ASN A 281 9.02 -5.05 7.18
CA ASN A 281 10.03 -6.11 7.25
C ASN A 281 10.75 -6.25 5.91
N ALA A 282 10.02 -6.36 4.79
CA ALA A 282 10.60 -6.38 3.46
C ALA A 282 11.49 -5.16 3.17
N PHE A 283 11.08 -3.97 3.61
CA PHE A 283 11.90 -2.77 3.52
C PHE A 283 13.16 -2.85 4.39
N ARG A 284 13.05 -3.38 5.61
CA ARG A 284 14.18 -3.50 6.55
C ARG A 284 15.26 -4.42 6.01
N ASP A 285 14.88 -5.54 5.41
CA ASP A 285 15.79 -6.55 4.88
C ASP A 285 16.74 -5.97 3.81
N GLY A 286 16.22 -5.07 2.96
CA GLY A 286 16.98 -4.36 1.94
C GLY A 286 17.43 -2.94 2.33
N ARG A 287 17.23 -2.50 3.58
CA ARG A 287 17.31 -1.06 3.92
C ARG A 287 18.69 -0.47 3.68
N ARG A 288 19.74 -1.02 4.27
CA ARG A 288 21.10 -0.45 4.19
C ARG A 288 21.72 -0.64 2.81
N ARG A 289 21.54 -1.82 2.22
CA ARG A 289 22.19 -2.21 0.96
C ARG A 289 21.51 -1.64 -0.28
N LEU A 290 20.21 -1.34 -0.21
CA LEU A 290 19.43 -0.95 -1.38
C LEU A 290 18.59 0.31 -1.12
N PHE A 291 17.61 0.25 -0.23
CA PHE A 291 16.57 1.29 -0.16
C PHE A 291 17.02 2.62 0.46
N ALA A 292 18.04 2.61 1.30
CA ALA A 292 18.64 3.80 1.90
C ALA A 292 20.10 4.02 1.47
N CYS A 293 20.60 3.23 0.51
CA CYS A 293 21.94 3.39 -0.04
C CYS A 293 21.98 4.64 -0.93
N LYS A 294 22.80 5.64 -0.57
CA LYS A 294 22.89 6.92 -1.29
C LYS A 294 23.54 6.77 -2.67
N ASP A 295 24.38 5.76 -2.85
CA ASP A 295 25.06 5.46 -4.11
C ASP A 295 24.09 4.96 -5.19
N VAL A 296 22.90 4.48 -4.78
CA VAL A 296 21.82 4.10 -5.70
C VAL A 296 20.86 5.28 -5.89
N PRO A 297 20.69 5.79 -7.13
CA PRO A 297 19.74 6.86 -7.42
C PRO A 297 18.32 6.52 -6.96
N LEU A 298 17.60 7.54 -6.45
CA LEU A 298 16.24 7.38 -5.90
C LEU A 298 15.29 6.67 -6.88
N SER A 299 15.35 6.99 -8.17
CA SER A 299 14.52 6.37 -9.21
C SER A 299 14.72 4.85 -9.30
N ARG A 300 15.98 4.37 -9.22
CA ARG A 300 16.28 2.93 -9.19
C ARG A 300 15.82 2.28 -7.89
N ARG A 301 16.06 2.94 -6.74
CA ARG A 301 15.56 2.44 -5.44
C ARG A 301 14.04 2.31 -5.43
N ALA A 302 13.33 3.26 -6.04
CA ALA A 302 11.88 3.23 -6.16
C ALA A 302 11.37 2.05 -7.02
N ILE A 303 12.07 1.68 -8.09
CA ILE A 303 11.75 0.49 -8.90
C ILE A 303 11.83 -0.77 -8.02
N PHE A 304 12.93 -0.99 -7.31
CA PHE A 304 13.06 -2.15 -6.43
C PHE A 304 12.06 -2.11 -5.27
N PHE A 305 11.78 -0.93 -4.73
CA PHE A 305 10.77 -0.75 -3.70
C PHE A 305 9.41 -1.21 -4.22
N LYS A 306 9.03 -0.79 -5.44
CA LYS A 306 7.78 -1.20 -6.08
C LYS A 306 7.69 -2.71 -6.27
N THR A 307 8.78 -3.33 -6.74
CA THR A 307 8.81 -4.78 -7.04
C THR A 307 8.80 -5.67 -5.80
N HIS A 308 9.39 -5.25 -4.68
CA HIS A 308 9.53 -6.08 -3.48
C HIS A 308 8.67 -5.63 -2.30
N VAL A 309 8.81 -4.36 -1.89
CA VAL A 309 8.13 -3.83 -0.70
C VAL A 309 6.66 -3.56 -0.99
N LEU A 310 6.37 -2.85 -2.07
CA LEU A 310 5.00 -2.50 -2.42
C LEU A 310 4.20 -3.74 -2.82
N SER A 311 4.78 -4.67 -3.60
CA SER A 311 4.11 -5.93 -3.96
C SER A 311 3.69 -6.76 -2.73
N THR A 312 4.53 -6.80 -1.69
CA THR A 312 4.20 -7.44 -0.40
C THR A 312 3.05 -6.73 0.30
N LEU A 313 3.03 -5.38 0.29
CA LEU A 313 1.94 -4.59 0.87
C LEU A 313 0.62 -4.81 0.14
N THR A 314 0.66 -4.89 -1.20
CA THR A 314 -0.51 -4.92 -2.07
C THR A 314 -1.12 -6.30 -2.27
N ALA A 315 -0.44 -7.36 -1.83
CA ALA A 315 -0.98 -8.71 -1.90
C ALA A 315 -2.35 -8.78 -1.18
N GLY A 316 -3.41 -9.12 -1.92
CA GLY A 316 -4.75 -9.33 -1.38
C GLY A 316 -5.57 -8.08 -1.05
N ILE A 317 -5.02 -6.85 -1.11
CA ILE A 317 -5.77 -5.63 -0.72
C ILE A 317 -6.91 -5.27 -1.69
N GLY A 318 -6.91 -5.85 -2.89
CA GLY A 318 -7.97 -5.64 -3.88
C GLY A 318 -9.34 -6.11 -3.40
N SER A 319 -9.41 -7.04 -2.44
CA SER A 319 -10.66 -7.52 -1.84
C SER A 319 -11.17 -6.64 -0.69
N TRP A 320 -10.40 -5.63 -0.26
CA TRP A 320 -10.79 -4.78 0.85
C TRP A 320 -12.06 -3.97 0.53
N PRO A 321 -13.09 -3.98 1.42
CA PRO A 321 -14.16 -3.00 1.39
C PRO A 321 -13.66 -1.55 1.50
N ALA A 322 -14.59 -0.59 1.45
CA ALA A 322 -14.29 0.80 1.76
C ALA A 322 -13.67 0.90 3.17
N LEU A 323 -12.48 1.49 3.27
CA LEU A 323 -11.81 1.71 4.55
C LEU A 323 -12.50 2.86 5.29
N GLY A 324 -12.73 2.67 6.60
CA GLY A 324 -13.09 3.77 7.49
C GLY A 324 -11.93 4.75 7.66
N GLU A 325 -12.22 5.97 8.09
CA GLU A 325 -11.25 7.06 8.20
C GLU A 325 -9.99 6.69 9.00
N CYS A 326 -10.16 6.08 10.17
CA CYS A 326 -9.02 5.65 11.00
C CYS A 326 -8.12 4.63 10.29
N ASP A 327 -8.70 3.66 9.59
CA ASP A 327 -7.96 2.60 8.93
C ASP A 327 -7.30 3.13 7.64
N TRP A 328 -7.95 4.10 6.98
CA TRP A 328 -7.37 4.86 5.88
C TRP A 328 -6.17 5.71 6.31
N ILE A 329 -6.26 6.46 7.40
CA ILE A 329 -5.14 7.23 7.97
C ILE A 329 -3.97 6.31 8.31
N LEU A 330 -4.26 5.15 8.93
CA LEU A 330 -3.26 4.16 9.26
C LEU A 330 -2.56 3.61 8.00
N PHE A 331 -3.33 3.21 6.99
CA PHE A 331 -2.80 2.68 5.73
C PHE A 331 -1.98 3.71 4.96
N SER A 332 -2.56 4.87 4.66
CA SER A 332 -1.94 5.95 3.90
C SER A 332 -0.72 6.52 4.62
N GLY A 333 -0.82 6.80 5.93
CA GLY A 333 0.29 7.27 6.75
C GLY A 333 1.42 6.23 6.88
N GLY A 334 1.07 4.95 7.00
CA GLY A 334 2.03 3.85 7.04
C GLY A 334 2.83 3.73 5.74
N LEU A 335 2.16 3.82 4.59
CA LEU A 335 2.79 3.81 3.27
C LEU A 335 3.66 5.05 3.05
N LEU A 336 3.15 6.25 3.35
CA LEU A 336 3.95 7.47 3.26
C LEU A 336 5.19 7.41 4.16
N GLY A 337 5.07 6.81 5.34
CA GLY A 337 6.20 6.57 6.23
C GLY A 337 7.30 5.73 5.59
N LEU A 338 6.97 4.78 4.70
CA LEU A 338 7.94 4.02 3.93
C LEU A 338 8.56 4.86 2.81
N TYR A 339 7.78 5.67 2.08
CA TYR A 339 8.30 6.57 1.04
C TYR A 339 9.26 7.61 1.61
N ARG A 340 8.96 8.19 2.78
CA ARG A 340 9.86 9.13 3.48
C ARG A 340 11.18 8.47 3.89
N GLN A 341 11.14 7.18 4.26
CA GLN A 341 12.35 6.42 4.57
C GLN A 341 13.17 6.10 3.31
N LEU A 342 12.51 5.76 2.19
CA LEU A 342 13.14 5.56 0.88
C LEU A 342 13.89 6.83 0.40
N MET A 343 13.34 8.00 0.70
CA MET A 343 13.98 9.29 0.40
C MET A 343 15.09 9.67 1.39
N GLY A 344 15.18 9.01 2.56
CA GLY A 344 16.16 9.36 3.59
C GLY A 344 15.87 10.69 4.31
N LEU A 345 14.62 11.20 4.27
CA LEU A 345 14.28 12.54 4.77
C LEU A 345 14.64 12.78 6.24
N ARG A 346 14.54 11.74 7.09
CA ARG A 346 14.92 11.84 8.50
C ARG A 346 16.41 12.13 8.69
N ALA A 347 17.27 11.59 7.83
CA ALA A 347 18.70 11.85 7.87
C ALA A 347 19.06 13.23 7.30
N GLN A 348 18.18 13.81 6.47
CA GLN A 348 18.36 15.11 5.82
C GLN A 348 17.70 16.26 6.58
N GLY A 349 16.96 15.99 7.67
CA GLY A 349 16.21 17.02 8.40
C GLY A 349 15.06 17.66 7.60
N ASN A 350 14.77 17.18 6.38
CA ASN A 350 13.80 17.79 5.48
C ASN A 350 12.40 17.19 5.66
N TRP A 351 11.60 17.80 6.54
CA TRP A 351 10.23 17.32 6.84
C TRP A 351 9.13 18.05 6.07
N ASN A 352 9.47 19.14 5.40
CA ASN A 352 8.51 20.10 4.86
C ASN A 352 8.00 19.73 3.46
N LEU A 353 7.85 18.44 3.14
CA LEU A 353 7.33 18.00 1.85
C LEU A 353 5.84 17.64 1.94
N THR A 354 5.06 18.11 0.97
CA THR A 354 3.67 17.66 0.79
C THR A 354 3.63 16.22 0.30
N VAL A 355 2.45 15.59 0.41
CA VAL A 355 2.23 14.24 -0.12
C VAL A 355 2.55 14.20 -1.62
N SER A 356 2.02 15.15 -2.39
CA SER A 356 2.27 15.24 -3.83
C SER A 356 3.76 15.39 -4.16
N GLN A 357 4.52 16.19 -3.39
CA GLN A 357 5.97 16.32 -3.58
C GLN A 357 6.73 15.02 -3.33
N ILE A 358 6.33 14.24 -2.32
CA ILE A 358 6.93 12.92 -2.05
C ILE A 358 6.63 11.95 -3.20
N LEU A 359 5.38 11.91 -3.67
CA LEU A 359 4.95 11.05 -4.76
C LEU A 359 5.67 11.40 -6.07
N ALA A 360 5.71 12.69 -6.42
CA ALA A 360 6.42 13.18 -7.60
C ALA A 360 7.93 12.88 -7.54
N SER A 361 8.56 13.09 -6.39
CA SER A 361 10.00 12.82 -6.22
C SER A 361 10.35 11.34 -6.32
N THR A 362 9.47 10.46 -5.85
CA THR A 362 9.70 9.01 -5.85
C THR A 362 9.21 8.31 -7.12
N GLY A 363 8.26 8.91 -7.84
CA GLY A 363 7.53 8.26 -8.94
C GLY A 363 6.65 7.09 -8.48
N LEU A 364 6.37 6.98 -7.18
CA LEU A 364 5.56 5.91 -6.60
C LEU A 364 4.08 6.35 -6.49
N PRO A 365 3.13 5.41 -6.63
CA PRO A 365 1.71 5.74 -6.63
C PRO A 365 1.20 6.13 -5.23
N ALA A 366 0.18 6.98 -5.21
CA ALA A 366 -0.56 7.34 -4.00
C ALA A 366 -1.33 6.15 -3.42
N ALA A 367 -1.64 6.21 -2.12
CA ALA A 367 -2.32 5.12 -1.41
C ALA A 367 -3.71 4.78 -2.01
N ASP A 368 -4.45 5.80 -2.46
CA ASP A 368 -5.79 5.69 -3.05
C ASP A 368 -5.69 5.04 -4.43
N THR A 369 -4.74 5.53 -5.23
CA THR A 369 -4.43 4.98 -6.54
C THR A 369 -4.07 3.49 -6.45
N ILE A 370 -3.26 3.10 -5.46
CA ILE A 370 -2.94 1.69 -5.20
C ILE A 370 -4.21 0.87 -4.92
N LEU A 371 -5.06 1.33 -4.00
CA LEU A 371 -6.29 0.59 -3.67
C LEU A 371 -7.25 0.49 -4.85
N HIS A 372 -7.43 1.56 -5.63
CA HIS A 372 -8.31 1.53 -6.79
C HIS A 372 -7.79 0.58 -7.88
N VAL A 373 -6.49 0.65 -8.19
CA VAL A 373 -5.87 -0.25 -9.17
C VAL A 373 -5.98 -1.71 -8.73
N GLU A 374 -5.65 -2.02 -7.48
CA GLU A 374 -5.70 -3.41 -7.00
C GLU A 374 -7.13 -3.94 -6.87
N ARG A 375 -8.11 -3.10 -6.52
CA ARG A 375 -9.53 -3.47 -6.51
C ARG A 375 -10.05 -3.78 -7.91
N LEU A 376 -9.74 -2.93 -8.89
CA LEU A 376 -10.13 -3.15 -10.28
C LEU A 376 -9.39 -4.34 -10.90
N ARG A 377 -8.13 -4.57 -10.53
CA ARG A 377 -7.37 -5.76 -10.92
C ARG A 377 -8.02 -7.02 -10.38
N PHE A 378 -8.37 -7.04 -9.10
CA PHE A 378 -9.05 -8.15 -8.45
C PHE A 378 -10.43 -8.40 -9.09
N LEU A 379 -11.21 -7.34 -9.34
CA LEU A 379 -12.48 -7.45 -10.05
C LEU A 379 -12.33 -8.09 -11.44
N GLY A 380 -11.29 -7.71 -12.20
CA GLY A 380 -11.00 -8.35 -13.49
C GLY A 380 -10.56 -9.81 -13.38
N GLN A 381 -10.01 -10.26 -12.25
CA GLN A 381 -9.78 -11.68 -11.98
C GLN A 381 -11.09 -12.40 -11.66
N LEU A 382 -11.94 -11.79 -10.83
CA LEU A 382 -13.26 -12.33 -10.49
C LEU A 382 -14.15 -12.51 -11.72
N VAL A 383 -14.16 -11.55 -12.66
CA VAL A 383 -14.97 -11.67 -13.89
C VAL A 383 -14.56 -12.88 -14.74
N ARG A 384 -13.27 -13.25 -14.72
CA ARG A 384 -12.75 -14.36 -15.54
C ARG A 384 -12.84 -15.71 -14.85
N HIS A 385 -12.65 -15.76 -13.54
CA HIS A 385 -12.44 -17.01 -12.80
C HIS A 385 -13.22 -17.10 -11.48
N GLY A 386 -14.00 -16.07 -11.13
CA GLY A 386 -14.75 -16.03 -9.87
C GLY A 386 -15.92 -17.02 -9.87
N PRO A 387 -16.07 -17.85 -8.82
CA PRO A 387 -17.18 -18.79 -8.71
C PRO A 387 -18.51 -18.07 -8.42
N ASP A 388 -19.63 -18.72 -8.74
CA ASP A 388 -20.98 -18.13 -8.60
C ASP A 388 -21.31 -17.80 -7.13
N GLU A 389 -20.84 -18.62 -6.20
CA GLU A 389 -21.05 -18.47 -4.76
C GLU A 389 -20.39 -17.18 -4.23
N LEU A 390 -19.25 -16.81 -4.79
CA LEU A 390 -18.60 -15.55 -4.47
C LEU A 390 -19.38 -14.37 -5.06
N TRP A 391 -19.91 -14.49 -6.29
CA TRP A 391 -20.78 -13.47 -6.87
C TRP A 391 -22.06 -13.27 -6.06
N ALA A 392 -22.68 -14.36 -5.60
CA ALA A 392 -23.81 -14.31 -4.69
C ALA A 392 -23.46 -13.49 -3.43
N LEU A 393 -22.35 -13.82 -2.75
CA LEU A 393 -21.89 -13.06 -1.58
C LEU A 393 -21.59 -11.58 -1.86
N LEU A 394 -20.96 -11.28 -3.00
CA LEU A 394 -20.63 -9.91 -3.40
C LEU A 394 -21.88 -9.06 -3.66
N GLY A 395 -22.96 -9.67 -4.14
CA GLY A 395 -24.25 -9.01 -4.30
C GLY A 395 -24.87 -8.52 -2.98
N TRP A 396 -24.50 -9.13 -1.85
CA TRP A 396 -24.90 -8.69 -0.51
C TRP A 396 -23.86 -7.80 0.18
N TYR A 397 -22.64 -7.70 -0.35
CA TYR A 397 -21.53 -7.03 0.32
C TYR A 397 -21.43 -5.54 -0.02
N THR A 398 -22.35 -4.77 0.54
CA THR A 398 -22.50 -3.33 0.28
C THR A 398 -21.25 -2.47 0.45
N ASP A 399 -20.39 -2.74 1.45
CA ASP A 399 -19.18 -1.96 1.67
C ASP A 399 -18.13 -2.19 0.58
N TYR A 400 -18.06 -3.41 0.04
CA TYR A 400 -17.22 -3.71 -1.11
C TYR A 400 -17.81 -3.13 -2.40
N GLN A 401 -19.14 -3.18 -2.58
CA GLN A 401 -19.81 -2.53 -3.71
C GLN A 401 -19.51 -1.02 -3.75
N ARG A 402 -19.59 -0.32 -2.60
CA ARG A 402 -19.21 1.10 -2.48
C ARG A 402 -17.76 1.32 -2.91
N ALA A 403 -16.87 0.42 -2.48
CA ALA A 403 -15.45 0.46 -2.82
C ALA A 403 -15.19 0.27 -4.33
N VAL A 404 -15.95 -0.62 -4.98
CA VAL A 404 -15.90 -0.84 -6.44
C VAL A 404 -16.49 0.34 -7.21
N ARG A 405 -17.63 0.91 -6.78
CA ARG A 405 -18.18 2.14 -7.37
C ARG A 405 -17.17 3.27 -7.35
N SER A 406 -16.53 3.49 -6.20
CA SER A 406 -15.49 4.51 -6.04
C SER A 406 -14.29 4.26 -6.96
N ALA A 407 -13.84 3.00 -7.10
CA ALA A 407 -12.75 2.67 -8.03
C ALA A 407 -13.15 2.81 -9.51
N GLY A 408 -14.38 2.46 -9.87
CA GLY A 408 -14.92 2.71 -11.20
C GLY A 408 -14.96 4.20 -11.54
N ALA A 409 -15.47 5.03 -10.61
CA ALA A 409 -15.49 6.48 -10.76
C ALA A 409 -14.07 7.08 -10.89
N TRP A 410 -13.13 6.61 -10.07
CA TRP A 410 -11.70 6.95 -10.17
C TRP A 410 -11.15 6.65 -11.57
N LEU A 411 -11.46 5.48 -12.15
CA LEU A 411 -10.97 5.15 -13.49
C LEU A 411 -11.57 6.06 -14.57
N LEU A 412 -12.86 6.36 -14.48
CA LEU A 412 -13.57 7.20 -15.46
C LEU A 412 -13.03 8.63 -15.51
N GLN A 413 -12.48 9.15 -14.41
CA GLN A 413 -11.88 10.48 -14.37
C GLN A 413 -10.68 10.62 -15.32
N THR A 414 -10.04 9.52 -15.72
CA THR A 414 -8.90 9.55 -16.65
C THR A 414 -9.31 9.75 -18.12
N GLY A 415 -10.62 9.84 -18.40
CA GLY A 415 -11.15 10.16 -19.73
C GLY A 415 -10.77 9.15 -20.83
N GLY A 416 -10.85 9.59 -22.09
CA GLY A 416 -10.48 8.79 -23.26
C GLY A 416 -11.23 7.46 -23.35
N THR A 417 -10.51 6.35 -23.54
CA THR A 417 -11.11 5.00 -23.62
C THR A 417 -11.81 4.54 -22.34
N ALA A 418 -11.53 5.15 -21.18
CA ALA A 418 -12.26 4.85 -19.96
C ALA A 418 -13.66 5.48 -20.00
N ALA A 419 -13.80 6.69 -20.54
CA ALA A 419 -15.06 7.43 -20.55
C ALA A 419 -16.19 6.70 -21.30
N THR A 420 -15.85 5.91 -22.33
CA THR A 420 -16.82 5.13 -23.12
C THR A 420 -17.47 4.00 -22.32
N LEU A 421 -16.91 3.62 -21.16
CA LEU A 421 -17.44 2.56 -20.31
C LEU A 421 -18.67 3.00 -19.50
N GLY A 422 -18.80 4.30 -19.20
CA GLY A 422 -19.85 4.83 -18.32
C GLY A 422 -19.75 4.33 -16.87
N PRO A 423 -20.64 4.80 -15.97
CA PRO A 423 -20.67 4.38 -14.57
C PRO A 423 -20.74 2.86 -14.41
N ILE A 424 -19.83 2.29 -13.61
CA ILE A 424 -19.65 0.83 -13.50
C ILE A 424 -20.91 0.06 -13.07
N GLU A 425 -21.76 0.67 -12.26
CA GLU A 425 -23.02 0.08 -11.80
C GLU A 425 -24.07 -0.01 -12.92
N HIS A 426 -24.23 1.06 -13.69
CA HIS A 426 -25.23 1.14 -14.77
C HIS A 426 -24.77 0.40 -16.04
N ASN A 427 -23.47 0.34 -16.27
CA ASN A 427 -22.88 -0.21 -17.49
C ASN A 427 -22.05 -1.48 -17.25
N TRP A 428 -22.34 -2.25 -16.20
CA TRP A 428 -21.57 -3.42 -15.77
C TRP A 428 -21.17 -4.36 -16.91
N GLU A 429 -22.10 -4.69 -17.83
CA GLU A 429 -21.82 -5.61 -18.94
C GLU A 429 -20.66 -5.17 -19.83
N ARG A 430 -20.52 -3.85 -20.07
CA ARG A 430 -19.40 -3.30 -20.85
C ARG A 430 -18.07 -3.47 -20.10
N TRP A 431 -18.08 -3.26 -18.79
CA TRP A 431 -16.91 -3.45 -17.94
C TRP A 431 -16.52 -4.93 -17.88
N ALA A 432 -17.49 -5.82 -17.66
CA ALA A 432 -17.28 -7.26 -17.59
C ALA A 432 -16.75 -7.81 -18.92
N SER A 433 -17.35 -7.42 -20.06
CA SER A 433 -16.85 -7.78 -21.40
C SER A 433 -15.41 -7.31 -21.62
N LEU A 434 -15.07 -6.06 -21.28
CA LEU A 434 -13.68 -5.59 -21.41
C LEU A 434 -12.69 -6.41 -20.55
N MET A 435 -13.06 -6.75 -19.32
CA MET A 435 -12.22 -7.53 -18.40
C MET A 435 -12.04 -8.98 -18.87
N ARG A 436 -13.09 -9.59 -19.43
CA ARG A 436 -13.13 -10.97 -19.89
C ARG A 436 -12.49 -11.15 -21.26
N ASP A 437 -12.93 -10.34 -22.23
CA ASP A 437 -12.65 -10.52 -23.65
C ASP A 437 -11.35 -9.80 -24.08
N SER A 438 -10.85 -8.87 -23.25
CA SER A 438 -9.64 -8.10 -23.56
C SER A 438 -8.78 -7.80 -22.30
N PRO A 439 -8.30 -8.82 -21.57
CA PRO A 439 -7.57 -8.66 -20.32
C PRO A 439 -6.26 -7.85 -20.47
N GLY A 440 -5.59 -7.95 -21.63
CA GLY A 440 -4.42 -7.12 -21.94
C GLY A 440 -4.75 -5.62 -22.05
N LYS A 441 -5.88 -5.28 -22.71
CA LYS A 441 -6.36 -3.89 -22.80
C LYS A 441 -6.79 -3.39 -21.43
N TRP A 442 -7.45 -4.22 -20.62
CA TRP A 442 -7.81 -3.90 -19.24
C TRP A 442 -6.58 -3.56 -18.39
N LYS A 443 -5.55 -4.42 -18.41
CA LYS A 443 -4.28 -4.15 -17.71
C LYS A 443 -3.61 -2.85 -18.19
N GLY A 444 -3.63 -2.61 -19.51
CA GLY A 444 -3.12 -1.36 -20.09
C GLY A 444 -3.88 -0.13 -19.64
N LEU A 445 -5.21 -0.23 -19.51
CA LEU A 445 -6.07 0.85 -19.03
C LEU A 445 -5.75 1.24 -17.58
N LEU A 446 -5.62 0.25 -16.68
CA LEU A 446 -5.25 0.49 -15.28
C LEU A 446 -3.86 1.15 -15.15
N LYS A 447 -2.87 0.69 -15.94
CA LYS A 447 -1.53 1.30 -15.96
C LYS A 447 -1.56 2.76 -16.44
N ARG A 448 -2.36 3.06 -17.47
CA ARG A 448 -2.51 4.44 -17.95
C ARG A 448 -3.19 5.33 -16.92
N ALA A 449 -4.16 4.79 -16.19
CA ALA A 449 -4.84 5.51 -15.11
C ALA A 449 -3.90 5.82 -13.95
N GLU A 450 -3.12 4.84 -13.48
CA GLU A 450 -2.07 5.05 -12.46
C GLU A 450 -1.10 6.16 -12.89
N ALA A 451 -0.63 6.13 -14.14
CA ALA A 451 0.26 7.16 -14.68
C ALA A 451 -0.41 8.54 -14.78
N TRP A 452 -1.71 8.60 -15.09
CA TRP A 452 -2.46 9.86 -15.18
C TRP A 452 -2.56 10.54 -13.82
N TYR A 453 -2.87 9.78 -12.77
CA TYR A 453 -2.89 10.31 -11.40
C TYR A 453 -1.48 10.65 -10.90
N GLY A 454 -0.45 9.93 -11.35
CA GLY A 454 0.95 10.31 -11.14
C GLY A 454 1.25 11.72 -11.67
N CYS A 455 0.89 11.99 -12.92
CA CYS A 455 1.04 13.32 -13.53
C CYS A 455 0.26 14.41 -12.76
N ARG A 456 -0.93 14.08 -12.24
CA ARG A 456 -1.70 15.02 -11.39
C ARG A 456 -0.95 15.36 -10.09
N HIS A 457 -0.29 14.40 -9.47
CA HIS A 457 0.57 14.68 -8.31
C HIS A 457 1.82 15.46 -8.68
N ASP A 458 2.40 15.24 -9.86
CA ASP A 458 3.54 16.03 -10.36
C ASP A 458 3.15 17.51 -10.52
N LEU A 459 1.97 17.78 -11.09
CA LEU A 459 1.41 19.14 -11.20
C LEU A 459 1.21 19.79 -9.83
N GLN A 460 0.53 19.09 -8.92
CA GLN A 460 0.30 19.60 -7.57
C GLN A 460 1.63 19.85 -6.84
N ALA A 461 2.63 18.97 -7.00
CA ALA A 461 3.94 19.14 -6.39
C ALA A 461 4.68 20.38 -6.90
N ARG A 462 4.61 20.64 -8.21
CA ARG A 462 5.18 21.83 -8.85
C ARG A 462 4.48 23.10 -8.36
N PHE A 463 3.15 23.07 -8.29
CA PHE A 463 2.38 24.18 -7.74
C PHE A 463 2.70 24.43 -6.26
N ASP A 464 2.71 23.39 -5.43
CA ASP A 464 3.08 23.48 -4.01
C ASP A 464 4.47 24.09 -3.85
N TYR A 465 5.41 23.72 -4.72
CA TYR A 465 6.75 24.30 -4.74
C TYR A 465 6.73 25.80 -5.08
N ILE A 466 6.05 26.19 -6.17
CA ILE A 466 5.92 27.59 -6.58
C ILE A 466 5.25 28.42 -5.49
N VAL A 467 4.11 27.96 -4.96
CA VAL A 467 3.39 28.64 -3.88
C VAL A 467 4.26 28.77 -2.65
N ARG A 468 5.02 27.75 -2.24
CA ARG A 468 5.91 27.86 -1.07
C ARG A 468 7.07 28.82 -1.30
N GLN A 469 7.64 28.86 -2.51
CA GLN A 469 8.68 29.82 -2.85
C GLN A 469 8.12 31.26 -2.86
N GLN A 470 6.96 31.47 -3.49
CA GLN A 470 6.31 32.78 -3.60
C GLN A 470 5.69 33.23 -2.29
N TRP A 471 5.07 32.35 -1.51
CA TRP A 471 4.55 32.62 -0.18
C TRP A 471 5.68 32.83 0.83
N GLY A 472 6.80 32.11 0.69
CA GLY A 472 8.03 32.45 1.40
C GLY A 472 8.40 33.91 1.15
N ALA A 473 8.45 34.33 -0.10
CA ALA A 473 8.73 35.72 -0.49
C ALA A 473 7.60 36.72 -0.14
N HIS A 474 6.33 36.30 -0.08
CA HIS A 474 5.15 37.15 0.18
C HIS A 474 4.85 37.29 1.68
N SER A 475 4.89 36.21 2.46
CA SER A 475 4.83 36.20 3.92
C SER A 475 5.93 37.06 4.53
N GLN A 476 7.12 37.01 3.93
CA GLN A 476 8.23 37.92 4.19
C GLN A 476 7.89 39.40 3.89
N ARG A 477 7.15 39.67 2.82
CA ARG A 477 6.78 41.03 2.36
C ARG A 477 5.55 41.63 3.06
N VAL A 478 4.53 40.84 3.41
CA VAL A 478 3.19 41.33 3.80
C VAL A 478 2.88 41.13 5.28
N HIS A 479 3.22 39.97 5.84
CA HIS A 479 2.85 39.63 7.23
C HIS A 479 3.99 39.83 8.23
N GLY A 480 5.19 40.20 7.77
CA GLY A 480 6.33 40.40 8.65
C GLY A 480 6.75 39.15 9.43
N TYR A 481 6.22 37.96 9.07
CA TYR A 481 6.75 36.68 9.52
C TYR A 481 8.11 36.49 8.87
N ARG A 482 9.10 37.07 9.53
CA ARG A 482 10.49 37.03 9.11
C ARG A 482 11.07 35.71 9.60
N HIS A 483 11.39 34.81 8.67
CA HIS A 483 12.49 33.86 8.89
C HIS A 483 13.71 34.71 9.33
N PRO A 484 14.67 34.22 10.14
CA PRO A 484 15.85 35.05 10.50
C PRO A 484 16.56 35.63 9.28
N ALA A 485 16.49 34.92 8.15
CA ALA A 485 16.95 35.32 6.83
C ALA A 485 16.23 36.56 6.22
N THR A 486 15.12 37.03 6.79
CA THR A 486 14.34 38.17 6.29
C THR A 486 14.14 39.30 7.30
N ARG A 487 14.79 39.23 8.47
CA ARG A 487 14.99 40.45 9.29
C ARG A 487 16.06 41.39 8.73
N LEU A 488 16.85 40.93 7.75
CA LEU A 488 18.01 41.65 7.22
C LEU A 488 17.77 42.32 5.85
N ALA A 489 16.56 42.23 5.29
CA ALA A 489 16.20 42.95 4.08
C ALA A 489 14.76 43.47 4.26
N THR A 490 14.48 44.69 4.71
CA THR A 490 15.14 46.00 4.55
C THR A 490 14.79 46.89 5.76
N GLY A 491 15.75 47.71 6.21
CA GLY A 491 15.62 48.91 7.07
C GLY A 491 14.46 49.05 8.06
N GLY A 492 14.79 49.02 9.37
CA GLY A 492 14.17 49.88 10.39
C GLY A 492 12.82 49.48 10.98
N ALA A 493 12.86 48.72 12.09
CA ALA A 493 11.84 48.55 13.15
C ALA A 493 10.57 47.71 12.87
N CYS A 494 10.37 46.67 13.71
CA CYS A 494 9.06 46.11 14.06
C CYS A 494 8.92 46.16 15.59
N SER A 495 7.87 46.84 16.04
CA SER A 495 7.56 47.25 17.41
C SER A 495 6.75 46.19 18.17
N PHE A 496 7.41 45.18 18.74
CA PHE A 496 6.76 44.33 19.77
C PHE A 496 7.62 43.99 20.99
N LEU A 497 8.84 44.52 21.07
CA LEU A 497 9.56 44.59 22.33
C LEU A 497 10.06 46.02 22.46
N ASN A 498 9.42 46.77 23.36
CA ASN A 498 9.71 48.17 23.65
C ASN A 498 11.04 48.33 24.43
N HIS A 499 12.08 47.59 24.01
CA HIS A 499 13.44 47.81 24.43
C HIS A 499 14.27 48.14 23.19
N LYS A 500 14.69 49.41 23.10
CA LYS A 500 15.66 49.92 22.13
C LYS A 500 16.87 48.98 22.10
N ILE A 501 17.04 48.24 21.01
CA ILE A 501 18.30 47.55 20.72
C ILE A 501 19.11 48.51 19.83
N LEU A 502 20.10 49.15 20.44
CA LEU A 502 21.15 49.87 19.72
C LEU A 502 21.82 48.89 18.72
N PRO A 503 22.31 49.37 17.55
CA PRO A 503 23.04 48.50 16.63
C PRO A 503 24.22 47.90 17.39
N LYS A 504 24.21 46.57 17.53
CA LYS A 504 25.37 45.85 18.06
C LYS A 504 26.43 45.97 16.97
N GLU A 505 27.45 46.79 17.21
CA GLU A 505 28.64 46.85 16.37
C GLU A 505 29.10 45.42 16.05
N GLU A 506 29.47 45.18 14.80
CA GLU A 506 29.92 43.86 14.36
C GLU A 506 31.14 43.44 15.19
N GLU A 507 30.91 42.63 16.21
CA GLU A 507 31.98 42.07 17.04
C GLU A 507 32.87 41.19 16.16
N PHE A 508 34.09 41.65 15.93
CA PHE A 508 35.19 40.83 15.43
C PHE A 508 36.21 40.64 16.56
N CYS A 509 36.85 39.47 16.59
CA CYS A 509 37.88 39.15 17.56
C CYS A 509 39.16 39.93 17.22
N ARG A 510 39.35 41.09 17.85
CA ARG A 510 40.53 41.95 17.60
C ARG A 510 41.87 41.23 17.78
N PRO A 511 42.09 40.39 18.81
CA PRO A 511 43.34 39.64 18.95
C PRO A 511 43.61 38.71 17.77
N LEU A 512 42.61 37.92 17.37
CA LEU A 512 42.70 37.04 16.21
C LEU A 512 42.98 37.84 14.93
N ARG A 513 42.34 39.00 14.76
CA ARG A 513 42.56 39.83 13.57
C ARG A 513 43.99 40.35 13.47
N LEU A 514 44.57 40.80 14.59
CA LEU A 514 45.96 41.25 14.63
C LEU A 514 46.93 40.09 14.37
N ALA A 515 46.68 38.92 14.95
CA ALA A 515 47.48 37.72 14.72
C ALA A 515 47.46 37.31 13.23
N LEU A 516 46.28 37.32 12.61
CA LEU A 516 46.10 37.04 11.19
C LEU A 516 46.79 38.07 10.29
N GLN A 517 46.84 39.35 10.68
CA GLN A 517 47.49 40.41 9.88
C GLN A 517 49.03 40.47 10.03
N SER A 518 49.58 39.98 11.14
CA SER A 518 51.01 40.10 11.47
C SER A 518 51.83 38.84 11.18
N THR A 519 51.18 37.72 10.87
CA THR A 519 51.83 36.41 10.66
C THR A 519 51.74 35.98 9.20
N VAL A 520 52.81 35.40 8.65
CA VAL A 520 52.81 34.83 7.29
C VAL A 520 52.50 33.33 7.38
N PHE A 521 51.37 32.92 6.81
CA PHE A 521 50.90 31.54 6.85
C PHE A 521 51.23 30.80 5.54
N ASN A 522 51.66 29.54 5.66
CA ASN A 522 52.05 28.73 4.50
C ASN A 522 51.12 27.51 4.28
N SER A 523 50.22 27.20 5.22
CA SER A 523 49.13 26.22 5.05
C SER A 523 47.77 26.70 5.60
N ASP A 524 46.66 26.15 5.09
CA ASP A 524 45.30 26.40 5.58
C ASP A 524 45.09 25.82 6.99
N GLN A 525 45.75 24.71 7.30
CA GLN A 525 45.77 24.12 8.64
C GLN A 525 46.39 25.07 9.68
N GLU A 526 47.48 25.78 9.36
CA GLU A 526 48.07 26.80 10.26
C GLU A 526 47.09 27.96 10.53
N ILE A 527 46.30 28.36 9.52
CA ILE A 527 45.25 29.39 9.67
C ILE A 527 44.10 28.85 10.54
N TYR A 528 43.69 27.60 10.36
CA TYR A 528 42.65 26.98 11.18
C TYR A 528 43.08 26.86 12.65
N ASP A 529 44.30 26.41 12.90
CA ASP A 529 44.84 26.23 14.26
C ASP A 529 44.97 27.58 14.98
N GLU A 530 45.38 28.64 14.27
CA GLU A 530 45.39 30.01 14.79
C GLU A 530 43.98 30.53 15.11
N VAL A 531 42.96 30.15 14.32
CA VAL A 531 41.56 30.56 14.57
C VAL A 531 40.95 29.82 15.76
N VAL A 532 41.30 28.54 15.93
CA VAL A 532 40.80 27.69 17.03
C VAL A 532 41.53 27.98 18.35
N SER A 533 42.77 28.48 18.31
CA SER A 533 43.50 28.93 19.51
C SER A 533 42.86 30.15 20.19
N HIS A 534 41.93 30.83 19.51
CA HIS A 534 41.23 32.01 20.01
C HIS A 534 39.77 31.70 20.44
N ILE A 535 39.42 32.07 21.68
CA ILE A 535 38.10 31.79 22.25
C ILE A 535 37.12 32.94 21.94
N ALA A 536 36.20 32.71 20.98
CA ALA A 536 35.06 33.60 20.72
C ALA A 536 33.87 32.84 20.10
N PRO A 537 32.64 33.38 20.10
CA PRO A 537 31.51 32.74 19.43
C PRO A 537 31.82 32.44 17.96
N LEU A 538 31.45 31.26 17.46
CA LEU A 538 31.79 30.80 16.12
C LEU A 538 31.49 31.83 15.01
N PRO A 539 30.36 32.56 15.02
CA PRO A 539 30.12 33.63 14.03
C PRO A 539 31.14 34.78 14.10
N VAL A 540 31.64 35.12 15.29
CA VAL A 540 32.65 36.17 15.51
C VAL A 540 34.01 35.74 14.97
N LEU A 541 34.43 34.49 15.22
CA LEU A 541 35.66 33.93 14.64
C LEU A 541 35.58 33.89 13.11
N ARG A 542 34.48 33.36 12.56
CA ARG A 542 34.23 33.34 11.10
C ARG A 542 34.24 34.74 10.50
N HIS A 543 33.59 35.71 11.16
CA HIS A 543 33.54 37.09 10.66
C HIS A 543 34.92 37.74 10.67
N THR A 544 35.73 37.45 11.69
CA THR A 544 37.10 37.97 11.81
C THR A 544 37.99 37.46 10.67
N VAL A 545 37.95 36.15 10.40
CA VAL A 545 38.70 35.51 9.30
C VAL A 545 38.17 35.98 7.94
N THR A 546 36.84 36.09 7.77
CA THR A 546 36.23 36.59 6.53
C THR A 546 36.62 38.04 6.26
N GLY A 547 36.70 38.87 7.31
CA GLY A 547 37.12 40.25 7.21
C GLY A 547 38.60 40.38 6.83
N TRP A 548 39.47 39.59 7.44
CA TRP A 548 40.89 39.55 7.09
C TRP A 548 41.10 39.04 5.65
N MET A 549 40.42 37.96 5.25
CA MET A 549 40.52 37.37 3.91
C MET A 549 40.18 38.36 2.78
N ARG A 550 39.23 39.28 3.02
CA ARG A 550 38.85 40.31 2.04
C ARG A 550 39.94 41.36 1.82
N GLU A 551 40.84 41.54 2.78
CA GLU A 551 41.93 42.53 2.73
C GLU A 551 43.22 41.96 2.15
N LEU A 552 43.36 40.64 2.12
CA LEU A 552 44.53 39.96 1.53
C LEU A 552 44.57 40.16 0.02
N GLN A 553 45.68 40.65 -0.54
CA GLN A 553 45.85 40.77 -1.99
C GLN A 553 46.47 39.52 -2.64
N ASN A 554 47.04 38.61 -1.85
CA ASN A 554 47.63 37.36 -2.35
C ASN A 554 46.55 36.28 -2.46
N ASP A 555 46.28 35.82 -3.68
CA ASP A 555 45.23 34.84 -3.96
C ASP A 555 45.50 33.46 -3.34
N GLY A 556 46.77 33.09 -3.08
CA GLY A 556 47.11 31.82 -2.43
C GLY A 556 46.62 31.74 -0.98
N ILE A 557 46.99 32.73 -0.16
CA ILE A 557 46.58 32.80 1.27
C ILE A 557 45.07 33.05 1.39
N ARG A 558 44.50 33.83 0.45
CA ARG A 558 43.05 34.06 0.38
C ARG A 558 42.28 32.77 0.15
N GLN A 559 42.79 31.88 -0.71
CA GLN A 559 42.17 30.57 -0.97
C GLN A 559 42.23 29.68 0.28
N MET A 560 43.37 29.65 0.97
CA MET A 560 43.55 28.89 2.20
C MET A 560 42.61 29.37 3.33
N ALA A 561 42.42 30.69 3.48
CA ALA A 561 41.46 31.25 4.43
C ALA A 561 39.99 30.95 4.05
N ALA A 562 39.68 30.85 2.76
CA ALA A 562 38.35 30.45 2.28
C ALA A 562 38.03 29.00 2.63
N ASP A 563 39.02 28.11 2.56
CA ASP A 563 38.87 26.69 2.91
C ASP A 563 38.65 26.50 4.42
N VAL A 564 39.36 27.25 5.27
CA VAL A 564 39.11 27.31 6.73
C VAL A 564 37.67 27.77 7.05
N LEU A 565 37.13 28.73 6.28
CA LEU A 565 35.75 29.21 6.44
C LEU A 565 34.69 28.19 6.00
N LEU A 566 35.01 27.19 5.19
CA LEU A 566 34.08 26.11 4.86
C LEU A 566 33.90 25.15 6.04
N VAL A 567 34.98 24.86 6.77
CA VAL A 567 34.98 23.90 7.90
C VAL A 567 34.36 24.51 9.17
N LEU A 568 34.45 25.83 9.37
CA LEU A 568 33.91 26.52 10.55
C LEU A 568 32.36 26.64 10.57
N THR A 569 31.57 25.81 9.87
CA THR A 569 30.11 25.97 9.80
C THR A 569 29.38 25.24 10.95
N PRO A 570 28.26 25.78 11.49
CA PRO A 570 27.59 25.21 12.66
C PRO A 570 27.10 23.77 12.47
N GLU A 571 26.79 23.38 11.23
CA GLU A 571 26.30 22.04 10.87
C GLU A 571 27.41 20.97 10.91
N HIS A 572 28.68 21.39 10.77
CA HIS A 572 29.85 20.54 10.92
C HIS A 572 30.38 20.51 12.36
N LEU A 573 29.98 21.49 13.19
CA LEU A 573 30.46 21.67 14.57
C LEU A 573 29.42 21.30 15.65
N CYS A 574 28.12 21.25 15.33
CA CYS A 574 27.03 21.10 16.32
C CYS A 574 25.98 20.03 15.97
N THR A 575 25.32 19.48 16.99
CA THR A 575 24.58 18.20 16.88
C THR A 575 23.02 18.22 16.88
N ARG A 576 22.25 19.34 17.09
CA ARG A 576 20.73 19.38 16.97
C ARG A 576 19.99 20.75 17.19
N LEU A 577 18.78 20.99 16.58
CA LEU A 577 17.76 22.09 16.83
C LEU A 577 16.26 21.79 16.36
N ALA A 578 15.19 22.49 16.84
CA ALA A 578 13.73 22.08 16.76
C ALA A 578 12.58 23.14 16.46
N GLY A 579 11.46 22.72 15.77
CA GLY A 579 10.00 23.03 16.04
C GLY A 579 9.07 23.91 15.11
N LYS A 580 7.89 23.41 14.62
CA LYS A 580 6.47 23.98 14.71
C LYS A 580 5.33 23.24 13.92
N GLN A 581 4.08 23.32 14.42
CA GLN A 581 2.78 22.71 13.97
C GLN A 581 1.87 23.64 13.10
N LEU A 582 0.84 23.06 12.42
CA LEU A 582 -0.08 23.62 11.40
C LEU A 582 -1.54 23.84 11.89
N GLU A 583 -2.22 24.89 11.41
CA GLU A 583 -3.68 25.11 11.50
C GLU A 583 -4.36 25.23 10.12
N VAL A 584 -5.68 24.94 10.08
CA VAL A 584 -6.54 24.69 8.90
C VAL A 584 -7.30 25.95 8.44
N LEU A 585 -7.45 26.18 7.13
CA LEU A 585 -8.14 27.35 6.53
C LEU A 585 -9.45 26.99 5.81
N ALA A 586 -10.43 27.90 5.88
CA ALA A 586 -11.74 27.89 5.21
C ALA A 586 -11.66 28.25 3.70
N PRO A 587 -12.72 28.03 2.88
CA PRO A 587 -12.67 28.23 1.44
C PRO A 587 -12.71 29.72 1.07
N VAL A 588 -11.73 30.15 0.28
CA VAL A 588 -11.60 31.51 -0.26
C VAL A 588 -12.41 31.62 -1.56
N PRO A 589 -13.11 32.74 -1.83
CA PRO A 589 -13.81 32.95 -3.10
C PRO A 589 -12.82 32.99 -4.29
N SER A 590 -13.34 32.65 -5.47
CA SER A 590 -12.61 32.67 -6.74
C SER A 590 -11.92 34.01 -6.97
N PHE A 591 -10.59 33.96 -7.10
CA PHE A 591 -9.76 35.10 -7.41
C PHE A 591 -10.22 35.76 -8.71
N SER A 592 -10.64 37.03 -8.62
CA SER A 592 -10.84 37.90 -9.77
C SER A 592 -9.89 39.08 -9.62
N PRO A 593 -8.82 39.17 -10.43
CA PRO A 593 -7.83 40.22 -10.25
C PRO A 593 -8.45 41.59 -10.56
N CYS A 594 -8.41 42.50 -9.59
CA CYS A 594 -8.67 43.91 -9.85
C CYS A 594 -7.47 44.49 -10.60
N LEU A 595 -7.51 44.41 -11.94
CA LEU A 595 -6.51 45.03 -12.81
C LEU A 595 -6.74 46.55 -12.83
N ARG A 596 -6.06 47.26 -11.93
CA ARG A 596 -5.97 48.73 -12.02
C ARG A 596 -4.92 49.10 -13.06
N CYS A 597 -5.34 49.79 -14.12
CA CYS A 597 -4.45 50.25 -15.18
C CYS A 597 -3.51 51.34 -14.62
N PRO A 598 -2.18 51.15 -14.61
CA PRO A 598 -1.27 52.20 -14.16
C PRO A 598 -1.32 53.36 -15.16
N LEU A 599 -1.59 54.56 -14.66
CA LEU A 599 -1.46 55.80 -15.43
C LEU A 599 0.04 56.07 -15.64
N LEU A 600 0.57 55.68 -16.80
CA LEU A 600 1.90 56.10 -17.27
C LEU A 600 1.90 57.63 -17.45
N ARG A 601 2.47 58.36 -16.50
CA ARG A 601 2.81 59.76 -16.67
C ARG A 601 4.13 59.83 -17.46
N CYS A 602 4.04 59.97 -18.78
CA CYS A 602 5.15 60.50 -19.57
C CYS A 602 5.45 61.95 -19.13
N PRO A 603 6.71 62.43 -19.24
CA PRO A 603 7.72 61.98 -20.19
C PRO A 603 8.94 61.29 -19.55
N ALA A 604 9.34 60.15 -20.13
CA ALA A 604 10.73 59.69 -20.08
C ALA A 604 11.17 59.42 -21.53
N PRO A 605 12.36 59.87 -21.96
CA PRO A 605 12.82 59.68 -23.32
C PRO A 605 13.07 58.19 -23.57
N ALA A 606 12.45 57.64 -24.62
CA ALA A 606 12.67 56.28 -25.10
C ALA A 606 12.37 55.13 -24.11
N ALA A 607 11.18 55.12 -23.51
CA ALA A 607 10.70 53.87 -22.89
C ALA A 607 10.50 52.81 -23.99
N HIS A 608 11.24 51.71 -23.91
CA HIS A 608 11.02 50.53 -24.75
C HIS A 608 10.14 49.53 -24.00
N ALA A 609 9.13 48.99 -24.67
CA ALA A 609 8.39 47.84 -24.18
C ALA A 609 9.07 46.57 -24.73
N LEU A 610 9.71 45.81 -23.85
CA LEU A 610 10.24 44.51 -24.25
C LEU A 610 9.11 43.48 -24.25
N HIS A 611 9.01 42.65 -25.29
CA HIS A 611 8.00 41.61 -25.35
C HIS A 611 8.57 40.25 -25.77
N PHE A 612 8.00 39.20 -25.20
CA PHE A 612 8.24 37.82 -25.58
C PHE A 612 6.92 37.24 -26.11
N GLY A 613 6.94 36.64 -27.30
CA GLY A 613 5.72 36.11 -27.93
C GLY A 613 4.88 37.16 -28.68
N ARG A 614 3.60 36.84 -28.92
CA ARG A 614 2.68 37.70 -29.68
C ARG A 614 2.13 38.83 -28.80
N VAL A 615 2.20 40.06 -29.30
CA VAL A 615 1.56 41.22 -28.69
C VAL A 615 0.35 41.61 -29.53
N ASP A 616 -0.85 41.42 -28.99
CA ASP A 616 -2.09 41.84 -29.64
C ASP A 616 -2.22 43.38 -29.66
N THR A 617 -2.66 43.93 -30.78
CA THR A 617 -3.14 45.31 -30.93
C THR A 617 -4.13 45.73 -29.84
N THR A 618 -5.05 44.85 -29.44
CA THR A 618 -6.02 45.18 -28.37
C THR A 618 -5.35 45.35 -27.00
N TRP A 619 -4.27 44.59 -26.74
CA TRP A 619 -3.46 44.75 -25.54
C TRP A 619 -2.74 46.10 -25.54
N ARG A 620 -2.17 46.52 -26.67
CA ARG A 620 -1.50 47.83 -26.78
C ARG A 620 -2.44 49.00 -26.49
N GLN A 621 -3.65 48.95 -27.04
CA GLN A 621 -4.69 49.95 -26.80
C GLN A 621 -5.15 49.95 -25.34
N ARG A 622 -5.40 48.77 -24.77
CA ARG A 622 -5.83 48.59 -23.37
C ARG A 622 -4.86 49.22 -22.37
N TRP A 623 -3.56 49.15 -22.63
CA TRP A 623 -2.51 49.71 -21.77
C TRP A 623 -1.97 51.07 -22.23
N LYS A 624 -2.57 51.69 -23.27
CA LYS A 624 -2.16 52.98 -23.84
C LYS A 624 -0.68 53.04 -24.26
N LEU A 625 -0.17 51.95 -24.84
CA LEU A 625 1.23 51.81 -25.26
C LEU A 625 1.46 52.10 -26.75
N GLU A 626 0.51 52.77 -27.40
CA GLU A 626 0.51 53.02 -28.86
C GLU A 626 1.72 53.84 -29.33
N GLY A 627 2.26 54.71 -28.48
CA GLY A 627 3.46 55.51 -28.76
C GLY A 627 4.79 54.93 -28.25
N VAL A 628 4.80 53.70 -27.74
CA VAL A 628 5.98 53.06 -27.11
C VAL A 628 6.60 52.04 -28.08
N THR A 629 7.92 52.13 -28.30
CA THR A 629 8.63 51.21 -29.19
C THR A 629 8.69 49.82 -28.57
N LEU A 630 8.14 48.82 -29.27
CA LEU A 630 8.19 47.42 -28.85
C LEU A 630 9.43 46.72 -29.41
N VAL A 631 10.19 46.09 -28.53
CA VAL A 631 11.40 45.34 -28.88
C VAL A 631 11.12 43.85 -28.64
N PRO A 632 11.10 43.01 -29.69
CA PRO A 632 10.98 41.58 -29.51
C PRO A 632 12.26 41.03 -28.85
N MET A 633 12.10 40.17 -27.86
CA MET A 633 13.21 39.48 -27.21
C MET A 633 12.86 38.00 -26.98
N THR A 634 13.88 37.14 -26.83
CA THR A 634 13.67 35.78 -26.33
C THR A 634 13.83 35.75 -24.81
N LEU A 635 13.17 34.80 -24.13
CA LEU A 635 13.25 34.67 -22.67
C LEU A 635 14.69 34.41 -22.17
N ALA A 636 15.54 33.81 -23.02
CA ALA A 636 16.94 33.53 -22.73
C ALA A 636 17.82 34.79 -22.75
N ASP A 637 17.41 35.82 -23.50
CA ASP A 637 18.15 37.06 -23.68
C ASP A 637 17.78 38.14 -22.64
N VAL A 638 16.89 37.82 -21.69
CA VAL A 638 16.49 38.76 -20.64
C VAL A 638 17.60 38.84 -19.59
N PRO A 639 18.31 39.97 -19.44
CA PRO A 639 19.32 40.12 -18.39
C PRO A 639 18.61 40.39 -17.06
N PHE A 640 18.09 39.34 -16.43
CA PHE A 640 17.29 39.42 -15.19
C PHE A 640 17.99 40.16 -14.04
N SER A 641 19.32 40.27 -14.07
CA SER A 641 20.13 40.99 -13.08
C SER A 641 20.27 42.50 -13.34
N ALA A 642 19.93 43.00 -14.53
CA ALA A 642 20.22 44.39 -14.95
C ALA A 642 19.01 45.18 -15.47
N LEU A 643 17.82 44.56 -15.56
CA LEU A 643 16.64 45.20 -16.12
C LEU A 643 15.97 46.15 -15.10
N ARG A 644 15.98 47.46 -15.37
CA ARG A 644 15.12 48.43 -14.66
C ARG A 644 13.84 48.64 -15.48
N CYS A 645 12.73 48.07 -15.02
CA CYS A 645 11.42 48.21 -15.66
C CYS A 645 10.40 48.87 -14.72
N TYR A 646 9.51 49.69 -15.27
CA TYR A 646 8.39 50.29 -14.53
C TYR A 646 7.25 49.30 -14.29
N ALA A 647 7.08 48.33 -15.18
CA ALA A 647 6.08 47.27 -15.08
C ALA A 647 6.56 46.03 -15.87
N VAL A 648 6.11 44.85 -15.44
CA VAL A 648 6.28 43.59 -16.17
C VAL A 648 4.90 42.99 -16.38
N SER A 649 4.57 42.69 -17.63
CA SER A 649 3.41 41.89 -17.99
C SER A 649 3.94 40.59 -18.56
N VAL A 650 3.63 39.48 -17.90
CA VAL A 650 3.93 38.14 -18.40
C VAL A 650 2.62 37.54 -18.86
N ASP A 651 2.50 37.33 -20.17
CA ASP A 651 1.41 36.55 -20.72
C ASP A 651 1.89 35.10 -20.83
N PHE A 652 1.25 34.21 -20.09
CA PHE A 652 1.51 32.79 -20.23
C PHE A 652 0.61 32.29 -21.36
N PRO A 653 1.12 31.44 -22.28
CA PRO A 653 0.23 30.78 -23.23
C PRO A 653 -0.91 30.15 -22.45
N ALA A 654 -2.15 30.24 -22.95
CA ALA A 654 -3.27 29.56 -22.30
C ALA A 654 -2.90 28.08 -22.08
N PRO A 655 -3.31 27.47 -20.95
CA PRO A 655 -3.10 26.04 -20.76
C PRO A 655 -3.71 25.29 -21.94
N PRO A 656 -3.12 24.14 -22.35
CA PRO A 656 -3.71 23.32 -23.39
C PRO A 656 -5.20 23.08 -23.09
N ASP A 657 -6.05 23.34 -24.09
CA ASP A 657 -7.51 23.14 -24.05
C ASP A 657 -8.29 24.10 -23.09
N ASP A 658 -7.75 25.29 -22.78
CA ASP A 658 -8.40 26.35 -21.96
C ASP A 658 -8.88 25.89 -20.57
N HIS A 659 -8.25 24.85 -20.02
CA HIS A 659 -8.71 24.23 -18.77
C HIS A 659 -8.31 25.03 -17.53
N PHE A 660 -9.32 25.65 -16.90
CA PHE A 660 -9.28 26.22 -15.55
C PHE A 660 -10.27 25.52 -14.62
N PRO A 661 -9.94 25.32 -13.33
CA PRO A 661 -8.75 25.80 -12.62
C PRO A 661 -7.52 24.90 -12.78
N LEU A 662 -6.32 25.48 -12.63
CA LEU A 662 -5.05 24.83 -13.00
C LEU A 662 -4.71 23.52 -12.28
N LEU A 663 -5.25 23.34 -11.06
CA LEU A 663 -5.00 22.17 -10.21
C LEU A 663 -6.08 21.10 -10.30
N LEU A 664 -7.12 21.36 -11.10
CA LEU A 664 -8.17 20.42 -11.44
C LEU A 664 -8.21 20.30 -12.96
N PRO A 665 -7.15 19.73 -13.58
CA PRO A 665 -7.14 19.49 -15.02
C PRO A 665 -8.37 18.67 -15.40
N ALA A 666 -8.99 19.04 -16.52
CA ALA A 666 -10.19 18.37 -17.00
C ALA A 666 -9.93 16.87 -17.25
N LEU A 667 -11.01 16.09 -17.21
CA LEU A 667 -10.95 14.68 -17.51
C LEU A 667 -10.44 14.49 -18.94
N GLY A 668 -9.40 13.69 -19.14
CA GLY A 668 -8.76 13.62 -20.44
C GLY A 668 -7.62 12.63 -20.51
N SER A 669 -7.20 12.27 -21.72
CA SER A 669 -6.20 11.24 -21.93
C SER A 669 -4.86 11.52 -21.21
N LEU A 670 -4.09 10.46 -20.90
CA LEU A 670 -2.73 10.61 -20.38
C LEU A 670 -1.83 11.50 -21.26
N LYS A 671 -2.04 11.51 -22.59
CA LYS A 671 -1.31 12.38 -23.51
C LYS A 671 -1.63 13.86 -23.26
N ALA A 672 -2.91 14.19 -23.06
CA ALA A 672 -3.36 15.54 -22.73
C ALA A 672 -2.80 15.97 -21.36
N MET A 673 -2.91 15.12 -20.34
CA MET A 673 -2.36 15.39 -19.02
C MET A 673 -0.84 15.62 -19.04
N ARG A 674 -0.08 14.85 -19.84
CA ARG A 674 1.36 15.06 -20.00
C ARG A 674 1.70 16.37 -20.68
N LYS A 675 0.94 16.78 -21.70
CA LYS A 675 1.08 18.11 -22.31
C LYS A 675 0.82 19.21 -21.28
N TYR A 676 -0.22 19.03 -20.47
CA TYR A 676 -0.57 19.93 -19.39
C TYR A 676 0.50 20.03 -18.29
N CYS A 677 1.22 18.94 -18.00
CA CYS A 677 2.37 18.95 -17.07
C CYS A 677 3.63 19.63 -17.64
N ALA A 678 3.74 19.66 -18.97
CA ALA A 678 4.88 20.24 -19.67
C ALA A 678 4.70 21.75 -19.87
N TRP A 679 3.45 22.19 -20.05
CA TRP A 679 3.03 23.58 -19.85
C TRP A 679 3.23 23.97 -18.39
#